data_AF-A0A9D1ABI6-F1
#
_entry.id   AF-A0A9D1ABI6-F1
#
_cell.length_a   1.000
_cell.length_b   1.000
_cell.length_c   1.000
_cell.angle_alpha   90.00
_cell.angle_beta   90.00
_cell.angle_gamma   90.00
#
_symmetry.space_group_name_H-M   'P 1'
#
loop_
_entity.id
_entity.type
_entity.pdbx_description
1 polymer ?
#
loop_
_entity_poly.entity_id
_entity_poly.type
_entity_poly.pdbx_seq_one_letter_code
_entity_poly.pdbx_strand_id
1 'polypeptide(L)'
;MEAQGEILKKTGWQRAAAVLLGAGILLDLAVRGSGRFLIHVSEFYMTALGGAVFLLQIVSMLLSAWISGSPKETYYGFSFSELLLFKESPWNFRKYGREAAGFLAAAVFLLALNEAVSTANAMTALAAASFFLNFRRVRELLELAESPEACRALVESRCRRKGASGQRALPEAEKLLWGLKEAVHDGKDRESRKICESLGELRAGGYPEIRGQLGACFCEMAKTFGFQRTAENLQKLFGVPLGGKEDGAEFYLLTAERMAAEGEVPERTRFFQEILNDARRLEREKNFPGFQKCEKLAWTFLYTLHAAGKNSDESDGKVLALCVPVWVEFFLETEGQGESLWLEKFLNIFILENEDQQERDRNFRVFAEGFFTAQVSEEKSADFLSLLFEAFYDRVIREEGLSGAYRNGLRQTFSQRLFWEAAEEIRVRDLLERNPERILRAAGFRAAAAGSQGEELAYKPAWEKVRASSWDRSLHVEFLLMLYLVYFECAEPGSLFRKYLKLESLDRKDRKEILEKLKEKFVSPEGMLKKEILERCSQAGELLTGRREISPNAQKAVFRQILREQGEKVPEKPGSFAQLNEKLWEELERKEKEAWDLDCIPTGVKESWFSRVISRKEQEDLGEEAGRLAEAVREVFYREKRKAPDLKFFARVLERKTEELTEEEIHTQTEKERSRSGFYYIDGILTSQEQAEKLVRERYCRIAYKLRLEFETSPDGHKK
;
A
#
# COMPACT_ATOMS: atom_id res chain seq x y z
N MET A 1 -2.24 39.91 36.56
CA MET A 1 -2.44 40.37 37.94
C MET A 1 -3.16 41.72 38.04
N GLU A 2 -3.26 42.51 36.97
CA GLU A 2 -4.11 43.74 36.95
C GLU A 2 -5.63 43.45 36.88
N ALA A 3 -6.04 42.24 36.46
CA ALA A 3 -7.45 41.82 36.41
C ALA A 3 -8.10 41.59 37.79
N GLN A 4 -7.33 41.55 38.88
CA GLN A 4 -7.90 41.48 40.24
C GLN A 4 -8.27 42.86 40.81
N GLY A 5 -7.84 43.96 40.17
CA GLY A 5 -8.14 45.33 40.58
C GLY A 5 -9.54 45.84 40.18
N GLU A 6 -10.18 45.25 39.17
CA GLU A 6 -11.49 45.71 38.68
C GLU A 6 -12.70 44.98 39.27
N ILE A 7 -12.50 43.79 39.83
CA ILE A 7 -13.59 43.01 40.45
C ILE A 7 -14.08 43.71 41.74
N LEU A 8 -13.22 44.49 42.40
CA LEU A 8 -13.60 45.36 43.52
C LEU A 8 -14.48 46.56 43.12
N LYS A 9 -14.52 46.97 41.84
CA LYS A 9 -15.38 48.06 41.35
C LYS A 9 -16.80 47.61 40.95
N LYS A 10 -17.04 46.32 40.70
CA LYS A 10 -18.39 45.77 40.41
C LYS A 10 -19.27 45.65 41.65
N THR A 11 -18.69 45.35 42.81
CA THR A 11 -19.44 45.20 44.08
C THR A 11 -19.68 46.50 44.83
N GLY A 12 -18.87 47.55 44.60
CA GLY A 12 -18.96 48.80 45.35
C GLY A 12 -20.27 49.56 45.16
N TRP A 13 -20.83 49.56 43.96
CA TRP A 13 -22.00 50.39 43.62
C TRP A 13 -23.34 49.72 43.89
N GLN A 14 -23.44 48.41 43.73
CA GLN A 14 -24.60 47.66 44.23
C GLN A 14 -24.67 47.74 45.76
N ARG A 15 -23.52 47.68 46.44
CA ARG A 15 -23.42 47.95 47.88
C ARG A 15 -23.76 49.39 48.21
N ALA A 16 -23.28 50.38 47.45
CA ALA A 16 -23.62 51.78 47.67
C ALA A 16 -25.12 52.06 47.50
N ALA A 17 -25.76 51.48 46.47
CA ALA A 17 -27.20 51.56 46.28
C ALA A 17 -27.98 50.90 47.42
N ALA A 18 -27.54 49.74 47.91
CA ALA A 18 -28.13 49.08 49.07
C ALA A 18 -27.94 49.88 50.36
N VAL A 19 -26.78 50.53 50.55
CA VAL A 19 -26.50 51.41 51.69
C VAL A 19 -27.35 52.68 51.63
N LEU A 20 -27.51 53.28 50.45
CA LEU A 20 -28.40 54.44 50.26
C LEU A 20 -29.85 54.10 50.58
N LEU A 21 -30.34 52.95 50.09
CA LEU A 21 -31.68 52.46 50.43
C LEU A 21 -31.84 52.19 51.93
N GLY A 22 -30.86 51.52 52.54
CA GLY A 22 -30.84 51.29 53.98
C GLY A 22 -30.84 52.58 54.80
N ALA A 23 -30.07 53.58 54.38
CA ALA A 23 -30.05 54.90 55.00
C ALA A 23 -31.40 55.61 54.86
N GLY A 24 -32.04 55.54 53.68
CA GLY A 24 -33.39 56.09 53.47
C GLY A 24 -34.43 55.48 54.41
N ILE A 25 -34.43 54.15 54.55
CA ILE A 25 -35.33 53.43 55.47
C ILE A 25 -35.07 53.82 56.93
N LEU A 26 -33.79 53.90 57.34
CA LEU A 26 -33.43 54.31 58.71
C LEU A 26 -33.85 55.75 59.01
N LEU A 27 -33.74 56.66 58.03
CA LEU A 27 -34.19 58.04 58.16
C LEU A 27 -35.72 58.10 58.30
N ASP A 28 -36.47 57.31 57.53
CA ASP A 28 -37.93 57.23 57.68
C ASP A 28 -38.34 56.71 59.07
N LEU A 29 -37.63 55.70 59.61
CA LEU A 29 -37.83 55.22 60.98
C LEU A 29 -37.47 56.28 62.03
N ALA A 30 -36.40 57.05 61.82
CA ALA A 30 -35.97 58.11 62.72
C ALA A 30 -36.94 59.30 62.71
N VAL A 31 -37.47 59.69 61.54
CA VAL A 31 -38.52 60.71 61.43
C VAL A 31 -39.78 60.26 62.15
N ARG A 32 -40.18 58.98 62.00
CA ARG A 32 -41.31 58.42 62.74
C ARG A 32 -41.10 58.44 64.26
N GLY A 33 -39.93 58.04 64.73
CA GLY A 33 -39.62 57.98 66.16
C GLY A 33 -39.45 59.34 66.82
N SER A 34 -38.93 60.33 66.09
CA SER A 34 -38.66 61.68 66.61
C SER A 34 -39.79 62.69 66.36
N GLY A 35 -40.67 62.42 65.38
CA GLY A 35 -41.73 63.34 64.93
C GLY A 35 -41.22 64.61 64.24
N ARG A 36 -39.91 64.73 64.01
CA ARG A 36 -39.28 65.91 63.42
C ARG A 36 -39.07 65.71 61.93
N PHE A 37 -39.56 66.63 61.12
CA PHE A 37 -39.38 66.65 59.67
C PHE A 37 -38.98 68.05 59.19
N LEU A 38 -38.18 68.11 58.13
CA LEU A 38 -37.74 69.37 57.53
C LEU A 38 -38.74 69.92 56.51
N ILE A 39 -39.40 69.02 55.77
CA ILE A 39 -40.32 69.34 54.68
C ILE A 39 -41.55 68.45 54.83
N HIS A 40 -42.74 69.05 54.73
CA HIS A 40 -43.98 68.28 54.65
C HIS A 40 -44.14 67.73 53.22
N VAL A 41 -44.21 66.41 53.09
CA VAL A 41 -44.28 65.73 51.80
C VAL A 41 -45.72 65.54 51.39
N SER A 42 -46.10 66.02 50.20
CA SER A 42 -47.45 65.82 49.64
C SER A 42 -47.56 64.46 48.94
N GLU A 43 -48.80 63.97 48.80
CA GLU A 43 -49.08 62.76 48.01
C GLU A 43 -48.59 62.91 46.56
N PHE A 44 -48.79 64.11 45.98
CA PHE A 44 -48.28 64.44 44.65
C PHE A 44 -46.75 64.26 44.54
N TYR A 45 -46.00 64.68 45.56
CA TYR A 45 -44.54 64.52 45.58
C TYR A 45 -44.12 63.04 45.59
N MET A 46 -44.79 62.21 46.38
CA MET A 46 -44.51 60.76 46.43
C MET A 46 -44.84 60.07 45.11
N THR A 47 -45.99 60.40 44.52
CA THR A 47 -46.39 59.88 43.20
C THR A 47 -45.44 60.33 42.11
N ALA A 48 -44.93 61.57 42.16
CA ALA A 48 -43.92 62.06 41.22
C ALA A 48 -42.58 61.30 41.35
N LEU A 49 -42.11 61.02 42.58
CA LEU A 49 -40.91 60.22 42.79
C LEU A 49 -41.08 58.76 42.35
N GLY A 50 -42.22 58.14 42.66
CA GLY A 50 -42.58 56.82 42.17
C GLY A 50 -42.58 56.80 40.63
N GLY A 51 -43.28 57.75 40.01
CA GLY A 51 -43.30 57.94 38.55
C GLY A 51 -41.90 58.12 37.95
N ALA A 52 -41.00 58.84 38.63
CA ALA A 52 -39.61 58.98 38.20
C ALA A 52 -38.85 57.63 38.21
N VAL A 53 -39.05 56.78 39.23
CA VAL A 53 -38.48 55.42 39.25
C VAL A 53 -38.98 54.61 38.06
N PHE A 54 -40.30 54.62 37.81
CA PHE A 54 -40.90 53.92 36.66
C PHE A 54 -40.32 54.40 35.33
N LEU A 55 -40.30 55.72 35.12
CA LEU A 55 -39.78 56.34 33.90
C LEU A 55 -38.31 55.97 33.68
N LEU A 56 -37.47 56.04 34.72
CA LEU A 56 -36.04 55.69 34.62
C LEU A 56 -35.83 54.24 34.20
N GLN A 57 -36.62 53.30 34.73
CA GLN A 57 -36.51 51.88 34.35
C GLN A 57 -36.94 51.64 32.90
N ILE A 58 -38.08 52.23 32.49
CA ILE A 58 -38.60 52.10 31.12
C ILE A 58 -37.64 52.71 30.10
N VAL A 59 -37.21 53.96 30.32
CA VAL A 59 -36.28 54.66 29.41
C VAL A 59 -34.97 53.91 29.33
N SER A 60 -34.44 53.42 30.45
CA SER A 60 -33.19 52.64 30.46
C SER A 60 -33.33 51.31 29.72
N MET A 61 -34.47 50.61 29.84
CA MET A 61 -34.76 49.40 29.03
C MET A 61 -34.84 49.71 27.54
N LEU A 62 -35.55 50.77 27.15
CA LEU A 62 -35.68 51.18 25.75
C LEU A 62 -34.33 51.57 25.15
N LEU A 63 -33.54 52.36 25.89
CA LEU A 63 -32.20 52.77 25.46
C LEU A 63 -31.27 51.55 25.34
N SER A 64 -31.34 50.62 26.28
CA SER A 64 -30.54 49.38 26.23
C SER A 64 -30.95 48.49 25.04
N ALA A 65 -32.25 48.37 24.76
CA ALA A 65 -32.74 47.64 23.59
C ALA A 65 -32.28 48.31 22.28
N TRP A 66 -32.32 49.64 22.23
CA TRP A 66 -31.83 50.41 21.09
C TRP A 66 -30.32 50.22 20.86
N ILE A 67 -29.49 50.36 21.90
CA ILE A 67 -28.05 50.10 21.82
C ILE A 67 -27.79 48.62 21.46
N SER A 68 -28.59 47.69 21.95
CA SER A 68 -28.41 46.27 21.62
C SER A 68 -28.60 45.94 20.14
N GLY A 69 -29.38 46.76 19.42
CA GLY A 69 -29.64 46.63 17.99
C GLY A 69 -28.80 47.55 17.11
N SER A 70 -27.94 48.40 17.67
CA SER A 70 -27.14 49.35 16.88
C SER A 70 -25.96 48.71 16.14
N PRO A 71 -25.20 47.76 16.72
CA PRO A 71 -24.13 47.10 15.97
C PRO A 71 -24.73 46.13 14.97
N LYS A 72 -24.45 46.36 13.68
CA LYS A 72 -24.85 45.45 12.59
C LYS A 72 -23.83 44.34 12.35
N GLU A 73 -22.63 44.49 12.88
CA GLU A 73 -21.55 43.51 12.75
C GLU A 73 -21.85 42.25 13.57
N THR A 74 -21.35 41.12 13.08
CA THR A 74 -21.37 39.85 13.79
C THR A 74 -19.98 39.60 14.41
N TYR A 75 -19.96 38.99 15.59
CA TYR A 75 -18.74 38.65 16.32
C TYR A 75 -18.61 37.13 16.33
N TYR A 76 -17.78 36.58 15.43
CA TYR A 76 -17.68 35.14 15.19
C TYR A 76 -19.05 34.49 14.89
N GLY A 77 -19.90 35.21 14.15
CA GLY A 77 -21.26 34.78 13.79
C GLY A 77 -22.36 35.08 14.81
N PHE A 78 -22.03 35.66 15.97
CA PHE A 78 -23.02 36.10 16.96
C PHE A 78 -23.35 37.57 16.81
N SER A 79 -24.64 37.94 16.87
CA SER A 79 -25.02 39.35 16.95
C SER A 79 -24.79 39.92 18.34
N PHE A 80 -24.63 41.24 18.45
CA PHE A 80 -24.43 41.89 19.74
C PHE A 80 -25.55 41.58 20.74
N SER A 81 -26.81 41.59 20.29
CA SER A 81 -27.97 41.27 21.13
C SER A 81 -27.92 39.85 21.72
N GLU A 82 -27.33 38.89 21.00
CA GLU A 82 -27.13 37.53 21.49
C GLU A 82 -26.02 37.44 22.55
N LEU A 83 -24.94 38.21 22.39
CA LEU A 83 -23.85 38.28 23.38
C LEU A 83 -24.38 38.77 24.73
N LEU A 84 -25.33 39.71 24.75
CA LEU A 84 -25.94 40.23 25.98
C LEU A 84 -26.80 39.20 26.73
N LEU A 85 -27.14 38.07 26.10
CA LEU A 85 -27.84 36.96 26.74
C LEU A 85 -26.88 35.98 27.42
N PHE A 86 -25.57 36.05 27.13
CA PHE A 86 -24.57 35.20 27.74
C PHE A 86 -24.49 35.46 29.25
N LYS A 87 -24.29 34.39 30.03
CA LYS A 87 -24.06 34.52 31.49
C LYS A 87 -22.74 35.24 31.79
N GLU A 88 -21.82 35.14 30.85
CA GLU A 88 -20.46 35.63 30.85
C GLU A 88 -20.38 37.12 30.52
N SER A 89 -21.41 37.67 29.86
CA SER A 89 -21.47 39.09 29.53
C SER A 89 -21.47 39.93 30.81
N PRO A 90 -20.67 41.01 30.88
CA PRO A 90 -20.74 41.96 31.99
C PRO A 90 -22.13 42.57 32.11
N TRP A 91 -22.87 42.62 31.01
CA TRP A 91 -24.24 43.11 30.91
C TRP A 91 -25.15 41.96 30.46
N ASN A 92 -25.81 41.32 31.44
CA ASN A 92 -26.72 40.20 31.18
C ASN A 92 -28.18 40.66 31.20
N PHE A 93 -28.86 40.63 30.04
CA PHE A 93 -30.23 41.12 29.89
C PHE A 93 -31.22 40.48 30.88
N ARG A 94 -31.07 39.18 31.19
CA ARG A 94 -31.94 38.46 32.13
C ARG A 94 -31.72 38.87 33.58
N LYS A 95 -30.49 39.24 33.95
CA LYS A 95 -30.19 39.78 35.29
C LYS A 95 -30.77 41.20 35.41
N TYR A 96 -30.55 42.02 34.39
CA TYR A 96 -31.06 43.39 34.36
C TYR A 96 -32.60 43.44 34.43
N GLY A 97 -33.30 42.63 33.64
CA GLY A 97 -34.76 42.56 33.69
C GLY A 97 -35.32 42.21 35.08
N ARG A 98 -34.67 41.28 35.79
CA ARG A 98 -35.05 40.93 37.18
C ARG A 98 -34.77 42.06 38.17
N GLU A 99 -33.63 42.71 38.04
CA GLU A 99 -33.27 43.83 38.92
C GLU A 99 -34.21 45.02 38.70
N ALA A 100 -34.52 45.37 37.45
CA ALA A 100 -35.48 46.44 37.12
C ALA A 100 -36.89 46.15 37.65
N ALA A 101 -37.38 44.91 37.50
CA ALA A 101 -38.64 44.48 38.10
C ALA A 101 -38.63 44.64 39.64
N GLY A 102 -37.49 44.35 40.28
CA GLY A 102 -37.30 44.59 41.71
C GLY A 102 -37.42 46.06 42.12
N PHE A 103 -36.84 46.98 41.34
CA PHE A 103 -36.97 48.43 41.58
C PHE A 103 -38.42 48.91 41.45
N LEU A 104 -39.14 48.42 40.44
CA LEU A 104 -40.56 48.75 40.23
C LEU A 104 -41.42 48.22 41.38
N ALA A 105 -41.22 46.97 41.79
CA ALA A 105 -41.93 46.38 42.93
C ALA A 105 -41.65 47.13 44.24
N ALA A 106 -40.40 47.53 44.48
CA ALA A 106 -40.03 48.33 45.65
C ALA A 106 -40.70 49.72 45.65
N ALA A 107 -40.78 50.38 44.49
CA ALA A 107 -41.46 51.67 44.36
C ALA A 107 -42.96 51.55 44.67
N VAL A 108 -43.64 50.55 44.09
CA VAL A 108 -45.06 50.28 44.39
C VAL A 108 -45.28 49.99 45.87
N PHE A 109 -44.41 49.17 46.47
CA PHE A 109 -44.49 48.85 47.89
C PHE A 109 -44.30 50.08 48.78
N LEU A 110 -43.30 50.93 48.50
CA LEU A 110 -43.07 52.15 49.28
C LEU A 110 -44.19 53.17 49.11
N LEU A 111 -44.82 53.26 47.94
CA LEU A 111 -46.03 54.09 47.72
C LEU A 111 -47.19 53.60 48.58
N ALA A 112 -47.47 52.30 48.57
CA ALA A 112 -48.54 51.70 49.37
C ALA A 112 -48.28 51.87 50.88
N LEU A 113 -47.03 51.71 51.32
CA LEU A 113 -46.65 51.88 52.72
C LEU A 113 -46.74 53.34 53.19
N ASN A 114 -46.67 54.30 52.27
CA ASN A 114 -46.70 55.73 52.58
C ASN A 114 -48.00 56.16 53.31
N GLU A 115 -49.11 55.46 53.07
CA GLU A 115 -50.39 55.70 53.77
C GLU A 115 -50.31 55.39 55.27
N ALA A 116 -49.41 54.48 55.67
CA ALA A 116 -49.24 54.06 57.06
C ALA A 116 -48.02 54.70 57.75
N VAL A 117 -46.94 54.93 57.00
CA VAL A 117 -45.67 55.48 57.50
C VAL A 117 -45.06 56.34 56.40
N SER A 118 -44.55 57.54 56.72
CA SER A 118 -43.83 58.34 55.74
C SER A 118 -42.64 57.57 55.16
N THR A 119 -42.64 57.33 53.85
CA THR A 119 -41.56 56.61 53.12
C THR A 119 -40.75 57.52 52.19
N ALA A 120 -40.78 58.82 52.44
CA ALA A 120 -40.24 59.82 51.53
C ALA A 120 -38.71 59.71 51.35
N ASN A 121 -37.96 59.39 52.41
CA ASN A 121 -36.52 59.25 52.30
C ASN A 121 -36.15 57.93 51.61
N ALA A 122 -36.84 56.83 51.90
CA ALA A 122 -36.65 55.55 51.20
C ALA A 122 -37.00 55.67 49.71
N MET A 123 -38.08 56.37 49.35
CA MET A 123 -38.46 56.59 47.95
C MET A 123 -37.45 57.47 47.22
N THR A 124 -36.97 58.54 47.87
CA THR A 124 -35.92 59.41 47.30
C THR A 124 -34.62 58.64 47.10
N ALA A 125 -34.23 57.82 48.08
CA ALA A 125 -33.07 56.94 47.98
C ALA A 125 -33.23 55.90 46.85
N LEU A 126 -34.44 55.35 46.67
CA LEU A 126 -34.76 54.42 45.58
C LEU A 126 -34.66 55.09 44.21
N ALA A 127 -35.17 56.32 44.06
CA ALA A 127 -35.05 57.11 42.85
C ALA A 127 -33.58 57.42 42.50
N ALA A 128 -32.79 57.86 43.49
CA ALA A 128 -31.37 58.10 43.31
C ALA A 128 -30.61 56.80 42.94
N ALA A 129 -30.85 55.71 43.66
CA ALA A 129 -30.23 54.41 43.37
C ALA A 129 -30.60 53.90 41.96
N SER A 130 -31.87 54.05 41.55
CA SER A 130 -32.36 53.73 40.21
C SER A 130 -31.62 54.53 39.14
N PHE A 131 -31.47 55.84 39.31
CA PHE A 131 -30.74 56.70 38.37
C PHE A 131 -29.28 56.27 38.21
N PHE A 132 -28.53 56.15 39.31
CA PHE A 132 -27.09 55.83 39.26
C PHE A 132 -26.82 54.45 38.65
N LEU A 133 -27.61 53.44 39.02
CA LEU A 133 -27.42 52.08 38.51
C LEU A 133 -27.77 51.99 37.01
N ASN A 134 -28.84 52.65 36.57
CA ASN A 134 -29.21 52.66 35.15
C ASN A 134 -28.20 53.43 34.31
N PHE A 135 -27.77 54.63 34.75
CA PHE A 135 -26.76 55.41 34.05
C PHE A 135 -25.46 54.61 33.84
N ARG A 136 -24.96 53.96 34.89
CA ARG A 136 -23.75 53.13 34.79
C ARG A 136 -23.94 51.96 33.83
N ARG A 137 -25.08 51.26 33.90
CA ARG A 137 -25.35 50.10 33.04
C ARG A 137 -25.41 50.47 31.57
N VAL A 138 -26.03 51.60 31.24
CA VAL A 138 -26.05 52.13 29.87
C VAL A 138 -24.63 52.45 29.41
N ARG A 139 -23.81 53.07 30.27
CA ARG A 139 -22.41 53.34 29.96
C ARG A 139 -21.59 52.06 29.73
N GLU A 140 -21.73 51.05 30.60
CA GLU A 140 -21.06 49.75 30.42
C GLU A 140 -21.50 49.04 29.12
N LEU A 141 -22.76 49.19 28.73
CA LEU A 141 -23.28 48.65 27.48
C LEU A 141 -22.69 49.38 26.26
N LEU A 142 -22.56 50.71 26.33
CA LEU A 142 -21.91 51.52 25.28
C LEU A 142 -20.43 51.17 25.14
N GLU A 143 -19.70 51.10 26.25
CA GLU A 143 -18.27 50.72 26.27
C GLU A 143 -18.07 49.31 25.67
N LEU A 144 -19.01 48.39 25.89
CA LEU A 144 -18.98 47.06 25.28
C LEU A 144 -19.32 47.10 23.78
N ALA A 145 -20.31 47.89 23.37
CA ALA A 145 -20.72 48.05 21.96
C ALA A 145 -19.62 48.70 21.11
N GLU A 146 -18.81 49.57 21.70
CA GLU A 146 -17.68 50.24 21.06
C GLU A 146 -16.41 49.37 20.99
N SER A 147 -16.39 48.20 21.65
CA SER A 147 -15.21 47.31 21.68
C SER A 147 -15.47 45.95 21.01
N PRO A 148 -15.14 45.81 19.72
CA PRO A 148 -15.24 44.54 19.00
C PRO A 148 -14.41 43.41 19.62
N GLU A 149 -13.22 43.72 20.15
CA GLU A 149 -12.35 42.75 20.81
C GLU A 149 -12.98 42.20 22.10
N ALA A 150 -13.63 43.05 22.89
CA ALA A 150 -14.33 42.61 24.09
C ALA A 150 -15.51 41.69 23.73
N CYS A 151 -16.24 42.00 22.66
CA CYS A 151 -17.32 41.16 22.14
C CYS A 151 -16.81 39.78 21.70
N ARG A 152 -15.71 39.72 20.93
CA ARG A 152 -15.08 38.45 20.52
C ARG A 152 -14.55 37.65 21.73
N ALA A 153 -13.96 38.31 22.71
CA ALA A 153 -13.48 37.66 23.94
C ALA A 153 -14.62 37.02 24.77
N LEU A 154 -15.83 37.59 24.72
CA LEU A 154 -17.02 36.97 25.34
C LEU A 154 -17.39 35.65 24.67
N VAL A 155 -17.32 35.57 23.33
CA VAL A 155 -17.56 34.34 22.58
C VAL A 155 -16.51 33.28 22.93
N GLU A 156 -15.22 33.63 22.95
CA GLU A 156 -14.15 32.71 23.37
C GLU A 156 -14.39 32.21 24.81
N SER A 157 -14.72 33.10 25.76
CA SER A 157 -14.98 32.71 27.15
C SER A 157 -16.18 31.77 27.28
N ARG A 158 -17.21 31.99 26.45
CA ARG A 158 -18.41 31.15 26.40
C ARG A 158 -18.08 29.73 25.91
N CYS A 159 -17.27 29.62 24.87
CA CYS A 159 -16.85 28.33 24.31
C CYS A 159 -16.01 27.53 25.31
N ARG A 160 -14.99 28.16 25.94
CA ARG A 160 -14.19 27.55 27.01
C ARG A 160 -15.02 27.00 28.16
N ARG A 161 -16.01 27.77 28.64
CA ARG A 161 -16.84 27.35 29.78
C ARG A 161 -17.82 26.24 29.45
N LYS A 162 -18.30 26.17 28.20
CA LYS A 162 -19.21 25.12 27.74
C LYS A 162 -18.50 23.81 27.38
N GLY A 163 -17.19 23.87 27.09
CA GLY A 163 -16.33 22.79 26.63
C GLY A 163 -16.26 21.59 27.58
N ALA A 164 -17.32 20.78 27.56
CA ALA A 164 -17.49 19.43 28.12
C ALA A 164 -18.96 18.94 28.04
N SER A 165 -19.93 19.79 27.66
CA SER A 165 -21.36 19.53 27.89
C SER A 165 -22.19 19.02 26.69
N GLY A 166 -21.67 18.05 25.92
CA GLY A 166 -22.46 17.28 24.92
C GLY A 166 -23.35 18.09 23.97
N GLN A 167 -24.41 17.47 23.42
CA GLN A 167 -25.36 17.99 22.40
C GLN A 167 -25.93 19.41 22.62
N ARG A 168 -25.73 20.05 23.78
CA ARG A 168 -26.16 21.43 24.08
C ARG A 168 -25.29 22.53 23.44
N ALA A 169 -24.30 22.17 22.62
CA ALA A 169 -23.39 23.11 21.95
C ALA A 169 -23.59 23.24 20.43
N LEU A 170 -24.49 22.44 19.83
CA LEU A 170 -24.71 22.44 18.38
C LEU A 170 -25.15 23.82 17.83
N PRO A 171 -26.11 24.56 18.43
CA PRO A 171 -26.52 25.86 17.91
C PRO A 171 -25.39 26.91 17.94
N GLU A 172 -24.49 26.84 18.91
CA GLU A 172 -23.32 27.71 18.95
C GLU A 172 -22.26 27.30 17.92
N ALA A 173 -22.09 26.00 17.69
CA ALA A 173 -21.21 25.49 16.65
C ALA A 173 -21.68 25.90 15.24
N GLU A 174 -22.99 25.87 14.96
CA GLU A 174 -23.56 26.32 13.68
C GLU A 174 -23.30 27.82 13.43
N LYS A 175 -23.42 28.65 14.46
CA LYS A 175 -23.12 30.09 14.36
C LYS A 175 -21.64 30.37 14.13
N LEU A 176 -20.78 29.68 14.86
CA LEU A 176 -19.33 29.77 14.65
C LEU A 176 -18.95 29.30 13.24
N LEU A 177 -19.59 28.24 12.73
CA LEU A 177 -19.37 27.78 11.36
C LEU A 177 -19.82 28.81 10.32
N TRP A 178 -20.94 29.49 10.55
CA TRP A 178 -21.36 30.59 9.68
C TRP A 178 -20.38 31.76 9.73
N GLY A 179 -19.93 32.16 10.93
CA GLY A 179 -18.88 33.17 11.09
C GLY A 179 -17.55 32.76 10.45
N LEU A 180 -17.22 31.46 10.44
CA LEU A 180 -16.05 30.95 9.75
C LEU A 180 -16.15 31.14 8.24
N LYS A 181 -17.32 30.84 7.66
CA LYS A 181 -17.57 31.04 6.22
C LYS A 181 -17.42 32.50 5.83
N GLU A 182 -17.98 33.43 6.61
CA GLU A 182 -17.81 34.88 6.39
C GLU A 182 -16.34 35.30 6.53
N ALA A 183 -15.65 34.86 7.58
CA ALA A 183 -14.26 35.22 7.81
C ALA A 183 -13.31 34.74 6.70
N VAL A 184 -13.58 33.55 6.15
CA VAL A 184 -12.87 33.01 4.99
C VAL A 184 -13.18 33.84 3.75
N HIS A 185 -14.46 34.13 3.47
CA HIS A 185 -14.85 34.95 2.33
C HIS A 185 -14.22 36.35 2.34
N ASP A 186 -14.15 36.98 3.53
CA ASP A 186 -13.59 38.30 3.74
C ASP A 186 -12.05 38.33 3.80
N GLY A 187 -11.36 37.19 3.72
CA GLY A 187 -9.91 37.12 3.82
C GLY A 187 -9.34 37.42 5.23
N LYS A 188 -10.12 37.19 6.30
CA LYS A 188 -9.72 37.45 7.69
C LYS A 188 -9.08 36.21 8.35
N ASP A 189 -7.81 35.93 8.05
CA ASP A 189 -7.07 34.75 8.56
C ASP A 189 -7.06 34.67 10.11
N ARG A 190 -6.75 35.78 10.79
CA ARG A 190 -6.69 35.83 12.26
C ARG A 190 -8.04 35.51 12.90
N GLU A 191 -9.14 35.94 12.30
CA GLU A 191 -10.50 35.67 12.76
C GLU A 191 -10.86 34.20 12.53
N SER A 192 -10.58 33.67 11.34
CA SER A 192 -10.78 32.26 10.99
C SER A 192 -10.07 31.31 11.97
N ARG A 193 -8.83 31.64 12.34
CA ARG A 193 -8.03 30.90 13.34
C ARG A 193 -8.67 30.89 14.71
N LYS A 194 -9.20 32.03 15.18
CA LYS A 194 -9.89 32.16 16.46
C LYS A 194 -11.23 31.42 16.52
N ILE A 195 -11.94 31.41 15.40
CA ILE A 195 -13.19 30.65 15.26
C ILE A 195 -12.89 29.14 15.30
N CYS A 196 -11.83 28.67 14.63
CA CYS A 196 -11.42 27.27 14.68
C CYS A 196 -10.99 26.83 16.10
N GLU A 197 -10.27 27.67 16.86
CA GLU A 197 -9.99 27.44 18.28
C GLU A 197 -11.29 27.29 19.09
N SER A 198 -12.25 28.19 18.89
CA SER A 198 -13.54 28.19 19.59
C SER A 198 -14.38 26.95 19.25
N LEU A 199 -14.39 26.52 17.99
CA LEU A 199 -15.03 25.28 17.55
C LEU A 199 -14.38 24.04 18.19
N GLY A 200 -13.05 24.05 18.33
CA GLY A 200 -12.32 22.98 19.00
C GLY A 200 -12.60 22.89 20.50
N GLU A 201 -12.72 24.03 21.18
CA GLU A 201 -13.15 24.09 22.58
C GLU A 201 -14.55 23.48 22.79
N LEU A 202 -15.45 23.64 21.82
CA LEU A 202 -16.78 23.04 21.81
C LEU A 202 -16.79 21.55 21.40
N ARG A 203 -15.65 20.99 20.98
CA ARG A 203 -15.54 19.66 20.33
C ARG A 203 -16.49 19.51 19.14
N ALA A 204 -16.70 20.59 18.39
CA ALA A 204 -17.71 20.68 17.35
C ALA A 204 -17.47 19.72 16.18
N GLY A 205 -16.21 19.31 15.95
CA GLY A 205 -15.84 18.33 14.93
C GLY A 205 -16.45 16.93 15.10
N GLY A 206 -17.00 16.62 16.29
CA GLY A 206 -17.72 15.37 16.54
C GLY A 206 -19.19 15.37 16.08
N TYR A 207 -19.76 16.52 15.68
CA TYR A 207 -21.14 16.60 15.20
C TYR A 207 -21.21 16.31 13.69
N PRO A 208 -21.96 15.29 13.24
CA PRO A 208 -22.09 14.95 11.81
C PRO A 208 -22.54 16.14 10.94
N GLU A 209 -23.46 16.96 11.44
CA GLU A 209 -24.03 18.12 10.74
C GLU A 209 -22.98 19.20 10.47
N ILE A 210 -22.09 19.43 11.44
CA ILE A 210 -20.96 20.36 11.31
C ILE A 210 -19.88 19.73 10.42
N ARG A 211 -19.59 18.44 10.60
CA ARG A 211 -18.58 17.69 9.83
C ARG A 211 -18.82 17.81 8.33
N GLY A 212 -20.06 17.61 7.86
CA GLY A 212 -20.40 17.69 6.43
C GLY A 212 -20.22 19.08 5.82
N GLN A 213 -20.40 20.15 6.60
CA GLN A 213 -20.26 21.52 6.12
C GLN A 213 -18.83 22.07 6.22
N LEU A 214 -18.04 21.56 7.17
CA LEU A 214 -16.65 21.96 7.36
C LEU A 214 -15.79 21.70 6.12
N GLY A 215 -16.02 20.60 5.39
CA GLY A 215 -15.27 20.29 4.17
C GLY A 215 -15.37 21.38 3.09
N ALA A 216 -16.56 21.97 2.92
CA ALA A 216 -16.74 23.09 1.99
C ALA A 216 -15.99 24.35 2.46
N CYS A 217 -16.07 24.65 3.75
CA CYS A 217 -15.44 25.82 4.34
C CYS A 217 -13.91 25.74 4.28
N PHE A 218 -13.33 24.55 4.48
CA PHE A 218 -11.89 24.34 4.40
C PHE A 218 -11.35 24.35 2.97
N CYS A 219 -12.15 23.94 1.98
CA CYS A 219 -11.83 24.15 0.56
C CYS A 219 -11.67 25.64 0.24
N GLU A 220 -12.65 26.47 0.63
CA GLU A 220 -12.55 27.92 0.46
C GLU A 220 -11.40 28.51 1.27
N MET A 221 -11.17 28.03 2.49
CA MET A 221 -10.05 28.47 3.33
C MET A 221 -8.70 28.20 2.67
N ALA A 222 -8.54 27.03 2.03
CA ALA A 222 -7.33 26.68 1.31
C ALA A 222 -7.12 27.58 0.09
N LYS A 223 -8.17 27.92 -0.65
CA LYS A 223 -8.12 28.88 -1.76
C LYS A 223 -7.72 30.28 -1.28
N THR A 224 -8.27 30.75 -0.17
CA THR A 224 -8.04 32.12 0.32
C THR A 224 -6.72 32.30 1.08
N PHE A 225 -6.34 31.35 1.95
CA PHE A 225 -5.21 31.50 2.87
C PHE A 225 -4.06 30.52 2.62
N GLY A 226 -4.24 29.53 1.73
CA GLY A 226 -3.28 28.47 1.48
C GLY A 226 -3.47 27.24 2.38
N PHE A 227 -2.83 26.14 1.99
CA PHE A 227 -3.00 24.85 2.65
C PHE A 227 -2.44 24.85 4.07
N GLN A 228 -1.24 25.40 4.26
CA GLN A 228 -0.56 25.41 5.56
C GLN A 228 -1.41 26.07 6.64
N ARG A 229 -2.05 27.20 6.32
CA ARG A 229 -2.95 27.89 7.25
C ARG A 229 -4.20 27.08 7.55
N THR A 230 -4.76 26.43 6.52
CA THR A 230 -5.91 25.52 6.68
C THR A 230 -5.55 24.34 7.58
N ALA A 231 -4.34 23.79 7.44
CA ALA A 231 -3.82 22.70 8.26
C ALA A 231 -3.67 23.09 9.74
N GLU A 232 -3.07 24.26 10.02
CA GLU A 232 -2.98 24.80 11.38
C GLU A 232 -4.37 25.00 12.02
N ASN A 233 -5.34 25.45 11.24
CA ASN A 233 -6.72 25.67 11.68
C ASN A 233 -7.46 24.36 11.97
N LEU A 234 -7.25 23.33 11.16
CA LEU A 234 -7.76 21.98 11.41
C LEU A 234 -7.20 21.41 12.72
N GLN A 235 -5.89 21.56 12.99
CA GLN A 235 -5.30 21.12 14.26
C GLN A 235 -5.98 21.76 15.47
N LYS A 236 -6.29 23.06 15.39
CA LYS A 236 -6.98 23.80 16.46
C LYS A 236 -8.40 23.32 16.69
N LEU A 237 -9.12 22.95 15.62
CA LEU A 237 -10.48 22.47 15.70
C LEU A 237 -10.58 21.05 16.28
N PHE A 238 -9.60 20.18 16.02
CA PHE A 238 -9.64 18.80 16.53
C PHE A 238 -8.88 18.61 17.84
N GLY A 239 -8.03 19.55 18.26
CA GLY A 239 -7.37 19.56 19.56
C GLY A 239 -6.40 18.39 19.80
N VAL A 240 -6.07 17.63 18.74
CA VAL A 240 -5.08 16.55 18.73
C VAL A 240 -4.10 16.89 17.62
N PRO A 241 -2.77 16.72 17.83
CA PRO A 241 -1.86 16.66 16.70
C PRO A 241 -2.44 15.63 15.72
N LEU A 242 -2.63 16.05 14.48
CA LEU A 242 -3.11 15.20 13.39
C LEU A 242 -2.27 13.93 13.47
N GLY A 243 -2.87 12.79 13.84
CA GLY A 243 -2.20 11.86 14.77
C GLY A 243 -3.07 10.70 15.21
N GLY A 244 -3.81 10.96 16.29
CA GLY A 244 -4.41 9.90 17.11
C GLY A 244 -5.76 9.36 16.64
N LYS A 245 -6.44 9.99 15.67
CA LYS A 245 -7.74 9.54 15.15
C LYS A 245 -7.83 9.70 13.63
N GLU A 246 -8.57 8.81 12.97
CA GLU A 246 -8.87 8.83 11.54
C GLU A 246 -9.53 10.15 11.08
N ASP A 247 -10.17 10.87 12.00
CA ASP A 247 -11.03 12.03 11.74
C ASP A 247 -10.34 13.22 11.06
N GLY A 248 -9.06 13.51 11.38
CA GLY A 248 -8.37 14.69 10.83
C GLY A 248 -7.89 14.54 9.39
N ALA A 249 -7.52 13.31 8.99
CA ALA A 249 -7.07 13.03 7.63
C ALA A 249 -8.22 13.11 6.63
N GLU A 250 -9.44 12.71 7.04
CA GLU A 250 -10.65 12.79 6.21
C GLU A 250 -10.95 14.21 5.76
N PHE A 251 -10.69 15.23 6.57
CA PHE A 251 -10.90 16.62 6.16
C PHE A 251 -9.89 17.11 5.13
N TYR A 252 -8.64 16.67 5.21
CA TYR A 252 -7.67 16.94 4.14
C TYR A 252 -8.06 16.24 2.86
N LEU A 253 -8.53 14.98 2.95
CA LEU A 253 -9.04 14.23 1.81
C LEU A 253 -10.25 14.93 1.19
N LEU A 254 -11.28 15.28 1.98
CA LEU A 254 -12.46 16.03 1.54
C LEU A 254 -12.11 17.36 0.88
N THR A 255 -11.12 18.07 1.44
CA THR A 255 -10.63 19.34 0.88
C THR A 255 -9.94 19.09 -0.46
N ALA A 256 -9.06 18.09 -0.53
CA ALA A 256 -8.34 17.70 -1.73
C ALA A 256 -9.28 17.18 -2.82
N GLU A 257 -10.28 16.38 -2.48
CA GLU A 257 -11.33 15.89 -3.39
C GLU A 257 -12.15 17.04 -3.97
N ARG A 258 -12.56 18.00 -3.13
CA ARG A 258 -13.30 19.19 -3.60
C ARG A 258 -12.44 20.09 -4.47
N MET A 259 -11.18 20.33 -4.11
CA MET A 259 -10.27 21.12 -4.95
C MET A 259 -9.93 20.41 -6.26
N ALA A 260 -9.82 19.08 -6.27
CA ALA A 260 -9.69 18.28 -7.49
C ALA A 260 -10.93 18.43 -8.38
N ALA A 261 -12.12 18.45 -7.79
CA ALA A 261 -13.38 18.62 -8.52
C ALA A 261 -13.60 20.06 -9.01
N GLU A 262 -13.13 21.09 -8.30
CA GLU A 262 -13.56 22.49 -8.51
C GLU A 262 -12.43 23.48 -8.92
N GLY A 263 -11.14 23.20 -8.68
CA GLY A 263 -10.04 24.18 -8.85
C GLY A 263 -9.37 24.19 -10.23
N GLU A 264 -8.55 25.21 -10.53
CA GLU A 264 -7.69 25.24 -11.73
C GLU A 264 -6.40 24.41 -11.54
N VAL A 265 -5.79 23.94 -12.64
CA VAL A 265 -4.59 23.06 -12.62
C VAL A 265 -3.42 23.62 -11.78
N PRO A 266 -3.05 24.91 -11.87
CA PRO A 266 -1.95 25.46 -11.06
C PRO A 266 -2.27 25.46 -9.57
N GLU A 267 -3.51 25.75 -9.19
CA GLU A 267 -3.98 25.73 -7.80
C GLU A 267 -3.96 24.31 -7.24
N ARG A 268 -4.42 23.32 -8.03
CA ARG A 268 -4.35 21.88 -7.68
C ARG A 268 -2.91 21.42 -7.43
N THR A 269 -1.99 21.82 -8.31
CA THR A 269 -0.57 21.46 -8.27
C THR A 269 0.13 22.08 -7.06
N ARG A 270 -0.08 23.38 -6.83
CA ARG A 270 0.47 24.11 -5.68
C ARG A 270 -0.08 23.57 -4.36
N PHE A 271 -1.39 23.34 -4.29
CA PHE A 271 -2.05 22.76 -3.13
C PHE A 271 -1.48 21.39 -2.77
N PHE A 272 -1.25 20.55 -3.77
CA PHE A 272 -0.63 19.24 -3.57
C PHE A 272 0.82 19.34 -3.09
N GLN A 273 1.62 20.27 -3.64
CA GLN A 273 2.96 20.54 -3.13
C GLN A 273 2.95 21.00 -1.67
N GLU A 274 2.04 21.90 -1.30
CA GLU A 274 1.91 22.39 0.08
C GLU A 274 1.53 21.26 1.04
N ILE A 275 0.60 20.38 0.64
CA ILE A 275 0.27 19.13 1.35
C ILE A 275 1.52 18.30 1.62
N LEU A 276 2.29 18.01 0.58
CA LEU A 276 3.45 17.13 0.68
C LEU A 276 4.56 17.73 1.54
N ASN A 277 4.79 19.03 1.40
CA ASN A 277 5.77 19.76 2.21
C ASN A 277 5.38 19.80 3.68
N ASP A 278 4.11 20.03 3.98
CA ASP A 278 3.61 20.05 5.36
C ASP A 278 3.58 18.64 5.97
N ALA A 279 3.18 17.63 5.21
CA ALA A 279 3.27 16.23 5.62
C ALA A 279 4.70 15.86 6.03
N ARG A 280 5.69 16.17 5.17
CA ARG A 280 7.12 15.98 5.44
C ARG A 280 7.60 16.77 6.66
N ARG A 281 7.16 18.02 6.83
CA ARG A 281 7.52 18.83 8.00
C ARG A 281 6.97 18.22 9.30
N LEU A 282 5.70 17.85 9.31
CA LEU A 282 5.02 17.35 10.51
C LEU A 282 5.55 15.97 10.93
N GLU A 283 6.03 15.17 9.97
CA GLU A 283 6.75 13.92 10.23
C GLU A 283 8.11 14.15 10.90
N ARG A 284 8.91 15.11 10.41
CA ARG A 284 10.19 15.50 11.04
C ARG A 284 10.00 16.02 12.46
N GLU A 285 8.86 16.67 12.72
CA GLU A 285 8.49 17.19 14.05
C GLU A 285 7.91 16.11 14.99
N LYS A 286 7.86 14.83 14.57
CA LYS A 286 7.28 13.69 15.33
C LYS A 286 5.82 13.90 15.79
N ASN A 287 5.12 14.84 15.18
CA ASN A 287 3.77 15.24 15.54
C ASN A 287 2.70 14.74 14.55
N PHE A 288 3.08 13.97 13.51
CA PHE A 288 2.17 13.36 12.52
C PHE A 288 2.26 11.83 12.51
N PRO A 289 1.16 11.10 12.26
CA PRO A 289 1.10 9.66 12.29
C PRO A 289 1.48 9.16 10.92
N GLY A 290 2.77 8.85 10.76
CA GLY A 290 3.32 7.94 9.76
C GLY A 290 3.15 8.35 8.30
N PHE A 291 4.27 8.38 7.59
CA PHE A 291 4.40 8.47 6.14
C PHE A 291 3.30 7.74 5.31
N GLN A 292 2.75 6.62 5.82
CA GLN A 292 1.63 5.87 5.21
C GLN A 292 0.35 6.71 4.96
N LYS A 293 0.02 7.67 5.84
CA LYS A 293 -1.15 8.53 5.62
C LYS A 293 -0.92 9.54 4.50
N CYS A 294 0.32 9.95 4.29
CA CYS A 294 0.73 10.86 3.22
C CYS A 294 0.61 10.16 1.87
N GLU A 295 1.05 8.90 1.77
CA GLU A 295 0.85 8.10 0.55
C GLU A 295 -0.63 7.90 0.22
N LYS A 296 -1.46 7.58 1.23
CA LYS A 296 -2.91 7.43 1.06
C LYS A 296 -3.56 8.72 0.55
N LEU A 297 -3.11 9.86 1.06
CA LEU A 297 -3.62 11.16 0.63
C LEU A 297 -3.18 11.53 -0.79
N ALA A 298 -1.93 11.25 -1.13
CA ALA A 298 -1.42 11.35 -2.50
C ALA A 298 -2.21 10.48 -3.48
N TRP A 299 -2.48 9.23 -3.12
CA TRP A 299 -3.27 8.31 -3.92
C TRP A 299 -4.70 8.80 -4.13
N THR A 300 -5.37 9.19 -3.03
CA THR A 300 -6.77 9.61 -3.08
C THR A 300 -6.92 10.86 -3.95
N PHE A 301 -5.98 11.80 -3.85
CA PHE A 301 -5.98 12.99 -4.69
C PHE A 301 -5.82 12.65 -6.18
N LEU A 302 -4.83 11.83 -6.54
CA LEU A 302 -4.62 11.43 -7.93
C LEU A 302 -5.82 10.66 -8.49
N TYR A 303 -6.33 9.67 -7.74
CA TYR A 303 -7.46 8.86 -8.16
C TYR A 303 -8.73 9.70 -8.35
N THR A 304 -8.96 10.69 -7.48
CA THR A 304 -10.12 11.59 -7.60
C THR A 304 -10.02 12.48 -8.83
N LEU A 305 -8.83 12.98 -9.17
CA LEU A 305 -8.60 13.72 -10.41
C LEU A 305 -8.91 12.85 -11.63
N HIS A 306 -8.40 11.63 -11.66
CA HIS A 306 -8.66 10.67 -12.73
C HIS A 306 -10.15 10.34 -12.86
N ALA A 307 -10.83 10.03 -11.76
CA ALA A 307 -12.25 9.70 -11.73
C ALA A 307 -13.17 10.87 -12.15
N ALA A 308 -12.75 12.11 -11.94
CA ALA A 308 -13.51 13.29 -12.31
C ALA A 308 -13.49 13.57 -13.83
N GLY A 309 -12.62 12.94 -14.61
CA GLY A 309 -12.54 13.09 -16.08
C GLY A 309 -12.24 14.52 -16.56
N LYS A 310 -11.74 15.39 -15.69
CA LYS A 310 -11.48 16.83 -15.95
C LYS A 310 -10.02 17.08 -16.37
N ASN A 311 -9.48 16.23 -17.23
CA ASN A 311 -8.04 16.19 -17.50
C ASN A 311 -7.68 16.84 -18.83
N SER A 312 -6.64 17.68 -18.81
CA SER A 312 -5.84 17.99 -20.00
C SER A 312 -4.49 17.28 -19.89
N ASP A 313 -3.93 16.85 -21.02
CA ASP A 313 -2.67 16.08 -21.09
C ASP A 313 -1.48 16.71 -20.34
N GLU A 314 -1.50 18.03 -20.14
CA GLU A 314 -0.41 18.76 -19.49
C GLU A 314 -0.57 18.85 -17.96
N SER A 315 -1.81 18.72 -17.47
CA SER A 315 -2.15 18.84 -16.05
C SER A 315 -1.81 17.58 -15.25
N ASP A 316 -2.08 16.43 -15.83
CA ASP A 316 -1.83 15.13 -15.21
C ASP A 316 -0.34 14.85 -15.07
N GLY A 317 0.47 15.16 -16.10
CA GLY A 317 1.92 14.98 -16.04
C GLY A 317 2.57 15.77 -14.90
N LYS A 318 2.09 16.99 -14.64
CA LYS A 318 2.59 17.85 -13.54
C LYS A 318 2.18 17.32 -12.16
N VAL A 319 0.93 16.87 -12.00
CA VAL A 319 0.48 16.28 -10.72
C VAL A 319 1.18 14.95 -10.45
N LEU A 320 1.33 14.10 -11.48
CA LEU A 320 2.06 12.84 -11.40
C LEU A 320 3.53 13.04 -11.01
N ALA A 321 4.20 14.01 -11.62
CA ALA A 321 5.58 14.35 -11.29
C ALA A 321 5.77 14.80 -9.82
N LEU A 322 4.69 15.20 -9.13
CA LEU A 322 4.71 15.52 -7.71
C LEU A 322 4.36 14.32 -6.82
N CYS A 323 3.44 13.47 -7.25
CA CYS A 323 3.03 12.28 -6.49
C CYS A 323 4.12 11.21 -6.49
N VAL A 324 4.73 10.96 -7.65
CA VAL A 324 5.71 9.88 -7.84
C VAL A 324 6.89 9.99 -6.87
N PRO A 325 7.58 11.15 -6.74
CA PRO A 325 8.70 11.27 -5.80
C PRO A 325 8.35 10.93 -4.35
N VAL A 326 7.10 11.18 -3.93
CA VAL A 326 6.64 10.91 -2.55
C VAL A 326 6.44 9.41 -2.33
N TRP A 327 5.82 8.72 -3.28
CA TRP A 327 5.67 7.27 -3.21
C TRP A 327 7.03 6.56 -3.34
N VAL A 328 7.93 7.11 -4.16
CA VAL A 328 9.31 6.63 -4.26
C VAL A 328 10.04 6.83 -2.93
N GLU A 329 10.02 8.04 -2.35
CA GLU A 329 10.64 8.32 -1.05
C GLU A 329 10.08 7.40 0.06
N PHE A 330 8.78 7.13 0.09
CA PHE A 330 8.18 6.12 0.98
C PHE A 330 8.73 4.72 0.78
N PHE A 331 8.77 4.28 -0.47
CA PHE A 331 9.35 3.00 -0.80
C PHE A 331 10.83 2.90 -0.36
N LEU A 332 11.56 4.01 -0.36
CA LEU A 332 12.95 4.10 0.12
C LEU A 332 13.08 4.08 1.64
N GLU A 333 12.27 4.87 2.36
CA GLU A 333 12.39 5.09 3.81
C GLU A 333 11.82 3.95 4.67
N THR A 334 10.99 3.07 4.10
CA THR A 334 10.51 1.90 4.84
C THR A 334 11.66 0.92 5.12
N GLU A 335 12.07 0.82 6.40
CA GLU A 335 12.98 -0.20 6.91
C GLU A 335 12.29 -1.57 6.90
N GLY A 336 12.51 -2.31 5.82
CA GLY A 336 11.88 -3.59 5.53
C GLY A 336 11.26 -3.62 4.12
N GLN A 337 10.88 -4.80 3.64
CA GLN A 337 10.19 -4.97 2.34
C GLN A 337 8.70 -4.64 2.44
N GLY A 338 8.38 -3.40 2.85
CA GLY A 338 7.05 -2.86 2.67
C GLY A 338 6.85 -2.55 1.19
N GLU A 339 6.16 -3.42 0.47
CA GLU A 339 5.58 -3.10 -0.83
C GLU A 339 4.71 -1.84 -0.64
N SER A 340 5.04 -0.73 -1.30
CA SER A 340 4.14 0.43 -1.30
C SER A 340 2.90 0.01 -2.06
N LEU A 341 1.84 -0.34 -1.33
CA LEU A 341 0.51 -0.67 -1.86
C LEU A 341 0.05 0.36 -2.91
N TRP A 342 0.41 1.63 -2.72
CA TRP A 342 0.01 2.72 -3.62
C TRP A 342 0.84 2.77 -4.90
N LEU A 343 2.13 2.40 -4.83
CA LEU A 343 3.00 2.25 -6.00
C LEU A 343 2.52 1.12 -6.91
N GLU A 344 2.10 -0.01 -6.33
CA GLU A 344 1.47 -1.11 -7.08
C GLU A 344 0.13 -0.71 -7.69
N LYS A 345 -0.71 0.01 -6.93
CA LYS A 345 -1.98 0.52 -7.43
C LYS A 345 -1.79 1.50 -8.58
N PHE A 346 -0.77 2.35 -8.51
CA PHE A 346 -0.40 3.25 -9.59
C PHE A 346 -0.02 2.49 -10.85
N LEU A 347 0.89 1.51 -10.72
CA LEU A 347 1.32 0.67 -11.83
C LEU A 347 0.15 -0.07 -12.46
N ASN A 348 -0.75 -0.62 -11.66
CA ASN A 348 -1.91 -1.35 -12.16
C ASN A 348 -2.91 -0.44 -12.88
N ILE A 349 -3.39 0.64 -12.25
CA ILE A 349 -4.48 1.46 -12.79
C ILE A 349 -3.99 2.37 -13.93
N PHE A 350 -2.90 3.11 -13.72
CA PHE A 350 -2.51 4.21 -14.61
C PHE A 350 -1.58 3.78 -15.75
N ILE A 351 -0.99 2.59 -15.64
CA ILE A 351 -0.08 2.03 -16.66
C ILE A 351 -0.65 0.74 -17.23
N LEU A 352 -0.90 -0.28 -16.41
CA LEU A 352 -1.24 -1.62 -16.90
C LEU A 352 -2.69 -1.81 -17.34
N GLU A 353 -3.65 -1.03 -16.82
CA GLU A 353 -5.07 -1.07 -17.19
C GLU A 353 -5.48 0.08 -18.11
N ASN A 354 -4.66 1.13 -18.22
CA ASN A 354 -4.98 2.29 -19.05
C ASN A 354 -5.03 1.89 -20.54
N GLU A 355 -6.16 2.13 -21.20
CA GLU A 355 -6.39 1.85 -22.63
C GLU A 355 -5.82 2.92 -23.55
N ASP A 356 -5.62 4.14 -23.05
CA ASP A 356 -5.00 5.24 -23.80
C ASP A 356 -3.48 5.04 -23.87
N GLN A 357 -2.96 4.77 -25.07
CA GLN A 357 -1.53 4.59 -25.30
C GLN A 357 -0.72 5.83 -24.93
N GLN A 358 -1.18 7.02 -25.30
CA GLN A 358 -0.45 8.27 -25.11
C GLN A 358 -0.37 8.63 -23.63
N GLU A 359 -1.49 8.48 -22.92
CA GLU A 359 -1.54 8.73 -21.47
C GLU A 359 -0.70 7.71 -20.70
N ARG A 360 -0.83 6.41 -21.01
CA ARG A 360 -0.04 5.33 -20.43
C ARG A 360 1.46 5.55 -20.59
N ASP A 361 1.87 5.93 -21.79
CA ASP A 361 3.26 6.18 -22.15
C ASP A 361 3.86 7.36 -21.36
N ARG A 362 3.09 8.45 -21.24
CA ARG A 362 3.47 9.59 -20.40
C ARG A 362 3.58 9.19 -18.92
N ASN A 363 2.58 8.48 -18.40
CA ASN A 363 2.51 8.07 -16.99
C ASN A 363 3.66 7.12 -16.64
N PHE A 364 3.97 6.16 -17.51
CA PHE A 364 5.11 5.26 -17.36
C PHE A 364 6.44 6.00 -17.32
N ARG A 365 6.65 6.98 -18.20
CA ARG A 365 7.88 7.78 -18.23
C ARG A 365 8.08 8.56 -16.93
N VAL A 366 7.07 9.33 -16.51
CA VAL A 366 7.12 10.13 -15.26
C VAL A 366 7.39 9.22 -14.05
N PHE A 367 6.75 8.06 -14.01
CA PHE A 367 6.93 7.08 -12.94
C PHE A 367 8.35 6.52 -12.88
N ALA A 368 8.87 6.06 -14.01
CA ALA A 368 10.20 5.46 -14.07
C ALA A 368 11.31 6.49 -13.83
N GLU A 369 11.22 7.67 -14.46
CA GLU A 369 12.20 8.76 -14.27
C GLU A 369 12.20 9.26 -12.83
N GLY A 370 11.03 9.42 -12.21
CA GLY A 370 10.90 9.80 -10.80
C GLY A 370 11.57 8.79 -9.85
N PHE A 371 11.46 7.49 -10.13
CA PHE A 371 12.13 6.46 -9.36
C PHE A 371 13.66 6.53 -9.49
N PHE A 372 14.19 6.58 -10.72
CA PHE A 372 15.66 6.55 -10.94
C PHE A 372 16.38 7.85 -10.56
N THR A 373 15.66 8.97 -10.45
CA THR A 373 16.22 10.26 -10.00
C THR A 373 16.45 10.31 -8.48
N ALA A 374 15.73 9.50 -7.69
CA ALA A 374 15.68 9.61 -6.22
C ALA A 374 16.92 9.10 -5.45
N GLN A 375 18.11 8.99 -6.08
CA GLN A 375 19.35 8.46 -5.49
C GLN A 375 19.14 7.14 -4.71
N VAL A 376 18.44 6.21 -5.34
CA VAL A 376 18.05 4.93 -4.74
C VAL A 376 19.26 4.01 -4.53
N SER A 377 19.29 3.28 -3.41
CA SER A 377 20.29 2.21 -3.22
C SER A 377 20.14 1.13 -4.30
N GLU A 378 21.22 0.42 -4.62
CA GLU A 378 21.18 -0.62 -5.65
C GLU A 378 20.24 -1.79 -5.27
N GLU A 379 20.02 -2.04 -3.97
CA GLU A 379 19.09 -3.06 -3.47
C GLU A 379 17.63 -2.65 -3.66
N LYS A 380 17.25 -1.44 -3.21
CA LYS A 380 15.88 -0.92 -3.41
C LYS A 380 15.55 -0.76 -4.90
N SER A 381 16.55 -0.43 -5.73
CA SER A 381 16.39 -0.38 -7.19
C SER A 381 16.05 -1.76 -7.77
N ALA A 382 16.71 -2.82 -7.27
CA ALA A 382 16.44 -4.18 -7.72
C ALA A 382 15.06 -4.68 -7.28
N ASP A 383 14.60 -4.30 -6.08
CA ASP A 383 13.25 -4.62 -5.59
C ASP A 383 12.17 -4.04 -6.50
N PHE A 384 12.28 -2.74 -6.81
CA PHE A 384 11.35 -2.04 -7.70
C PHE A 384 11.39 -2.60 -9.13
N LEU A 385 12.57 -2.76 -9.71
CA LEU A 385 12.73 -3.31 -11.05
C LEU A 385 12.11 -4.70 -11.16
N SER A 386 12.36 -5.55 -10.15
CA SER A 386 11.78 -6.88 -10.09
C SER A 386 10.24 -6.84 -10.09
N LEU A 387 9.63 -5.91 -9.36
CA LEU A 387 8.17 -5.72 -9.33
C LEU A 387 7.64 -5.21 -10.67
N LEU A 388 8.32 -4.22 -11.26
CA LEU A 388 7.96 -3.66 -12.56
C LEU A 388 7.98 -4.73 -13.67
N PHE A 389 9.02 -5.56 -13.71
CA PHE A 389 9.17 -6.63 -14.70
C PHE A 389 8.13 -7.72 -14.56
N GLU A 390 7.81 -8.10 -13.32
CA GLU A 390 6.76 -9.08 -13.03
C GLU A 390 5.38 -8.59 -13.46
N ALA A 391 5.08 -7.31 -13.22
CA ALA A 391 3.83 -6.68 -13.60
C ALA A 391 3.58 -6.71 -15.12
N PHE A 392 4.59 -6.33 -15.91
CA PHE A 392 4.51 -6.39 -17.37
C PHE A 392 4.50 -7.84 -17.88
N TYR A 393 5.23 -8.75 -17.25
CA TYR A 393 5.18 -10.18 -17.57
C TYR A 393 3.76 -10.74 -17.42
N ASP A 394 3.09 -10.44 -16.30
CA ASP A 394 1.72 -10.88 -16.02
C ASP A 394 0.74 -10.41 -17.11
N ARG A 395 0.70 -9.11 -17.39
CA ARG A 395 -0.26 -8.53 -18.35
C ARG A 395 0.05 -8.82 -19.81
N VAL A 396 1.32 -8.80 -20.21
CA VAL A 396 1.70 -8.96 -21.63
C VAL A 396 1.66 -10.43 -22.05
N ILE A 397 2.02 -11.34 -21.15
CA ILE A 397 2.33 -12.75 -21.49
C ILE A 397 1.35 -13.71 -20.84
N ARG A 398 1.07 -13.57 -19.54
CA ARG A 398 0.28 -14.55 -18.78
C ARG A 398 -1.24 -14.37 -18.92
N GLU A 399 -1.76 -13.14 -18.81
CA GLU A 399 -3.21 -12.90 -18.70
C GLU A 399 -3.96 -13.18 -20.01
N GLU A 400 -4.77 -14.24 -20.00
CA GLU A 400 -5.61 -14.63 -21.13
C GLU A 400 -6.84 -13.72 -21.25
N GLY A 401 -7.20 -13.31 -22.47
CA GLY A 401 -8.38 -12.47 -22.75
C GLY A 401 -8.10 -11.01 -23.16
N LEU A 402 -6.87 -10.52 -23.02
CA LEU A 402 -6.47 -9.21 -23.54
C LEU A 402 -6.26 -9.22 -25.06
N SER A 403 -6.64 -8.15 -25.75
CA SER A 403 -6.47 -8.04 -27.20
C SER A 403 -5.00 -7.96 -27.61
N GLY A 404 -4.66 -8.49 -28.78
CA GLY A 404 -3.29 -8.41 -29.31
C GLY A 404 -2.80 -6.98 -29.51
N ALA A 405 -3.69 -6.06 -29.89
CA ALA A 405 -3.38 -4.64 -30.02
C ALA A 405 -2.99 -4.02 -28.67
N TYR A 406 -3.75 -4.32 -27.61
CA TYR A 406 -3.47 -3.84 -26.26
C TYR A 406 -2.13 -4.35 -25.73
N ARG A 407 -1.87 -5.65 -25.88
CA ARG A 407 -0.58 -6.27 -25.49
C ARG A 407 0.60 -5.64 -26.24
N ASN A 408 0.45 -5.36 -27.53
CA ASN A 408 1.48 -4.67 -28.30
C ASN A 408 1.70 -3.23 -27.82
N GLY A 409 0.63 -2.54 -27.43
CA GLY A 409 0.72 -1.22 -26.80
C GLY A 409 1.51 -1.23 -25.49
N LEU A 410 1.27 -2.21 -24.62
CA LEU A 410 2.05 -2.41 -23.39
C LEU A 410 3.53 -2.71 -23.69
N ARG A 411 3.83 -3.52 -24.72
CA ARG A 411 5.21 -3.76 -25.16
C ARG A 411 5.91 -2.49 -25.62
N GLN A 412 5.19 -1.59 -26.30
CA GLN A 412 5.71 -0.29 -26.73
C GLN A 412 5.99 0.61 -25.52
N THR A 413 5.04 0.70 -24.58
CA THR A 413 5.22 1.44 -23.32
C THR A 413 6.46 0.98 -22.57
N PHE A 414 6.63 -0.33 -22.40
CA PHE A 414 7.77 -0.91 -21.71
C PHE A 414 9.11 -0.66 -22.42
N SER A 415 9.10 -0.56 -23.75
CA SER A 415 10.30 -0.38 -24.58
C SER A 415 10.75 1.08 -24.72
N GLN A 416 10.07 2.01 -24.05
CA GLN A 416 10.41 3.43 -24.12
C GLN A 416 11.81 3.73 -23.57
N ARG A 417 12.38 4.80 -24.10
CA ARG A 417 13.64 5.37 -23.64
C ARG A 417 13.35 6.40 -22.55
N LEU A 418 14.11 6.32 -21.46
CA LEU A 418 13.97 7.17 -20.29
C LEU A 418 15.17 8.13 -20.19
N PHE A 419 14.93 9.31 -19.61
CA PHE A 419 15.96 10.33 -19.41
C PHE A 419 15.98 10.78 -17.94
N TRP A 420 17.16 10.76 -17.30
CA TRP A 420 17.34 11.39 -15.99
C TRP A 420 18.76 11.96 -15.87
N GLU A 421 18.93 12.99 -15.03
CA GLU A 421 20.10 13.90 -14.99
C GLU A 421 21.48 13.23 -14.80
N ALA A 422 21.52 11.93 -14.47
CA ALA A 422 22.75 11.17 -14.20
C ALA A 422 23.11 10.10 -15.26
N ALA A 423 22.35 9.93 -16.35
CA ALA A 423 22.57 8.85 -17.32
C ALA A 423 22.40 9.25 -18.79
N GLU A 424 23.18 8.61 -19.67
CA GLU A 424 22.87 8.50 -21.10
C GLU A 424 21.49 7.82 -21.30
N GLU A 425 20.85 8.10 -22.43
CA GLU A 425 19.55 7.54 -22.83
C GLU A 425 19.50 6.00 -22.63
N ILE A 426 18.67 5.53 -21.69
CA ILE A 426 18.59 4.11 -21.29
C ILE A 426 17.14 3.60 -21.41
N ARG A 427 16.97 2.34 -21.85
CA ARG A 427 15.67 1.64 -21.75
C ARG A 427 15.60 0.86 -20.44
N VAL A 428 14.40 0.71 -19.89
CA VAL A 428 14.18 -0.04 -18.64
C VAL A 428 14.75 -1.46 -18.70
N ARG A 429 14.63 -2.13 -19.85
CA ARG A 429 15.24 -3.45 -20.08
C ARG A 429 16.77 -3.46 -19.93
N ASP A 430 17.45 -2.38 -20.32
CA ASP A 430 18.91 -2.28 -20.25
C ASP A 430 19.36 -2.16 -18.77
N LEU A 431 18.48 -1.74 -17.85
CA LEU A 431 18.73 -1.74 -16.40
C LEU A 431 18.72 -3.15 -15.80
N LEU A 432 17.93 -4.04 -16.37
CA LEU A 432 17.89 -5.45 -15.96
C LEU A 432 19.24 -6.12 -16.24
N GLU A 433 19.83 -5.86 -17.41
CA GLU A 433 21.12 -6.41 -17.82
C GLU A 433 22.30 -5.95 -16.94
N ARG A 434 22.20 -4.78 -16.30
CA ARG A 434 23.26 -4.24 -15.43
C ARG A 434 23.38 -4.99 -14.10
N ASN A 435 22.28 -5.53 -13.56
CA ASN A 435 22.25 -6.13 -12.22
C ASN A 435 21.31 -7.37 -12.12
N PRO A 436 21.46 -8.39 -12.99
CA PRO A 436 20.52 -9.52 -13.04
C PRO A 436 20.48 -10.33 -11.73
N GLU A 437 21.63 -10.50 -11.05
CA GLU A 437 21.70 -11.23 -9.79
C GLU A 437 20.85 -10.61 -8.67
N ARG A 438 20.87 -9.28 -8.54
CA ARG A 438 20.14 -8.59 -7.48
C ARG A 438 18.64 -8.64 -7.71
N ILE A 439 18.22 -8.51 -8.97
CA ILE A 439 16.82 -8.60 -9.39
C ILE A 439 16.30 -10.03 -9.18
N LEU A 440 17.12 -11.06 -9.47
CA LEU A 440 16.81 -12.47 -9.15
C LEU A 440 16.65 -12.70 -7.64
N ARG A 441 17.49 -12.08 -6.78
CA ARG A 441 17.33 -12.14 -5.32
C ARG A 441 16.03 -11.48 -4.87
N ALA A 442 15.70 -10.30 -5.41
CA ALA A 442 14.47 -9.59 -5.09
C ALA A 442 13.22 -10.39 -5.47
N ALA A 443 13.18 -10.94 -6.69
CA ALA A 443 12.10 -11.83 -7.14
C ALA A 443 12.00 -13.10 -6.27
N GLY A 444 13.14 -13.70 -5.93
CA GLY A 444 13.21 -14.89 -5.10
C GLY A 444 12.67 -14.68 -3.68
N PHE A 445 12.97 -13.53 -3.09
CA PHE A 445 12.43 -13.16 -1.78
C PHE A 445 10.91 -13.00 -1.81
N ARG A 446 10.35 -12.27 -2.78
CA ARG A 446 8.88 -12.11 -2.91
C ARG A 446 8.17 -13.45 -3.10
N ALA A 447 8.72 -14.33 -3.94
CA ALA A 447 8.20 -15.67 -4.14
C ALA A 447 8.15 -16.50 -2.83
N ALA A 448 9.14 -16.30 -1.95
CA ALA A 448 9.17 -16.92 -0.63
C ALA A 448 8.16 -16.28 0.36
N ALA A 449 8.01 -14.96 0.33
CA ALA A 449 7.18 -14.19 1.26
C ALA A 449 5.66 -14.26 1.00
N ALA A 450 5.22 -14.64 -0.21
CA ALA A 450 3.81 -14.65 -0.64
C ALA A 450 2.82 -15.52 0.17
N GLY A 451 3.29 -16.25 1.20
CA GLY A 451 2.45 -17.08 2.08
C GLY A 451 1.71 -16.35 3.20
N SER A 452 2.03 -15.08 3.46
CA SER A 452 1.58 -14.39 4.69
C SER A 452 0.67 -13.16 4.48
N GLN A 453 0.32 -12.77 3.25
CA GLN A 453 -0.40 -11.51 3.00
C GLN A 453 -1.69 -11.62 2.15
N GLY A 454 -2.13 -12.84 1.82
CA GLY A 454 -3.18 -13.06 0.81
C GLY A 454 -4.64 -12.74 1.21
N GLU A 455 -4.95 -12.39 2.46
CA GLU A 455 -6.34 -12.26 2.91
C GLU A 455 -6.58 -11.09 3.86
N GLU A 456 -6.50 -9.85 3.38
CA GLU A 456 -7.17 -8.75 4.09
C GLU A 456 -7.36 -7.56 3.16
N LEU A 457 -8.47 -7.51 2.39
CA LEU A 457 -9.02 -6.28 1.78
C LEU A 457 -10.35 -6.51 1.03
N ALA A 458 -11.26 -7.32 1.57
CA ALA A 458 -12.55 -7.62 0.92
C ALA A 458 -13.69 -6.60 1.23
N TYR A 459 -13.45 -5.54 2.00
CA TYR A 459 -14.52 -4.63 2.45
C TYR A 459 -14.10 -3.15 2.47
N LYS A 460 -13.66 -2.59 1.34
CA LYS A 460 -13.26 -1.17 1.24
C LYS A 460 -13.86 -0.41 0.03
N PRO A 461 -13.93 0.94 0.05
CA PRO A 461 -14.48 1.78 -1.03
C PRO A 461 -13.78 1.63 -2.38
N ALA A 462 -14.38 2.11 -3.49
CA ALA A 462 -13.89 1.91 -4.85
C ALA A 462 -12.43 2.37 -5.10
N TRP A 463 -11.97 3.45 -4.45
CA TRP A 463 -10.59 3.95 -4.50
C TRP A 463 -9.59 3.07 -3.70
N GLU A 464 -10.09 2.18 -2.84
CA GLU A 464 -9.33 1.15 -2.14
C GLU A 464 -9.47 -0.24 -2.80
N LYS A 465 -10.49 -0.43 -3.65
CA LYS A 465 -10.70 -1.63 -4.49
C LYS A 465 -9.79 -1.56 -5.71
N VAL A 466 -8.59 -2.08 -5.57
CA VAL A 466 -7.93 -2.78 -6.68
C VAL A 466 -8.16 -4.26 -6.45
N ARG A 467 -8.31 -5.06 -7.52
CA ARG A 467 -8.40 -6.53 -7.41
C ARG A 467 -7.36 -6.99 -6.38
N ALA A 468 -7.83 -7.45 -5.22
CA ALA A 468 -7.00 -8.30 -4.38
C ALA A 468 -6.59 -9.48 -5.26
N SER A 469 -5.29 -9.78 -5.30
CA SER A 469 -4.70 -10.94 -5.97
C SER A 469 -4.90 -11.05 -7.50
N SER A 470 -4.00 -10.49 -8.29
CA SER A 470 -3.53 -11.20 -9.51
C SER A 470 -2.17 -11.86 -9.28
N TRP A 471 -1.39 -11.36 -8.32
CA TRP A 471 -0.03 -11.81 -8.03
C TRP A 471 -0.05 -12.72 -6.81
N ASP A 472 -0.29 -13.99 -7.09
CA ASP A 472 -0.23 -15.06 -6.10
C ASP A 472 1.17 -15.67 -6.08
N ARG A 473 1.43 -16.53 -5.09
CA ARG A 473 2.69 -17.30 -5.00
C ARG A 473 3.00 -18.05 -6.31
N SER A 474 1.98 -18.47 -7.06
CA SER A 474 2.16 -19.14 -8.35
C SER A 474 2.79 -18.21 -9.39
N LEU A 475 2.32 -16.96 -9.50
CA LEU A 475 2.94 -15.95 -10.37
C LEU A 475 4.40 -15.73 -10.01
N HIS A 476 4.69 -15.45 -8.74
CA HIS A 476 6.04 -15.11 -8.28
C HIS A 476 7.05 -16.22 -8.56
N VAL A 477 6.65 -17.48 -8.31
CA VAL A 477 7.48 -18.65 -8.57
C VAL A 477 7.69 -18.87 -10.08
N GLU A 478 6.66 -18.66 -10.90
CA GLU A 478 6.76 -18.79 -12.36
C GLU A 478 7.62 -17.68 -12.97
N PHE A 479 7.44 -16.44 -12.53
CA PHE A 479 8.25 -15.31 -12.96
C PHE A 479 9.72 -15.50 -12.58
N LEU A 480 10.01 -15.95 -11.35
CA LEU A 480 11.37 -16.28 -10.91
C LEU A 480 12.01 -17.38 -11.77
N LEU A 481 11.27 -18.46 -12.05
CA LEU A 481 11.75 -19.54 -12.91
C LEU A 481 12.10 -19.02 -14.31
N MET A 482 11.21 -18.24 -14.91
CA MET A 482 11.42 -17.63 -16.22
C MET A 482 12.66 -16.73 -16.21
N LEU A 483 12.76 -15.82 -15.23
CA LEU A 483 13.87 -14.89 -15.13
C LEU A 483 15.21 -15.62 -14.93
N TYR A 484 15.24 -16.66 -14.10
CA TYR A 484 16.42 -17.49 -13.89
C TYR A 484 16.84 -18.24 -15.15
N LEU A 485 15.90 -18.76 -15.93
CA LEU A 485 16.19 -19.46 -17.18
C LEU A 485 16.72 -18.52 -18.28
N VAL A 486 16.19 -17.30 -18.37
CA VAL A 486 16.66 -16.28 -19.31
C VAL A 486 18.08 -15.82 -18.96
N TYR A 487 18.38 -15.67 -17.66
CA TYR A 487 19.70 -15.27 -17.15
C TYR A 487 20.57 -16.42 -16.66
N PHE A 488 20.31 -17.65 -17.12
CA PHE A 488 20.97 -18.84 -16.59
C PHE A 488 22.51 -18.77 -16.71
N GLU A 489 23.03 -18.19 -17.79
CA GLU A 489 24.47 -18.02 -18.01
C GLU A 489 25.10 -16.96 -17.10
N CYS A 490 24.30 -16.00 -16.63
CA CYS A 490 24.73 -14.94 -15.71
C CYS A 490 24.51 -15.32 -14.24
N ALA A 491 23.72 -16.36 -13.98
CA ALA A 491 23.41 -16.84 -12.64
C ALA A 491 24.29 -18.04 -12.27
N GLU A 492 24.67 -18.14 -10.99
CA GLU A 492 25.46 -19.27 -10.51
C GLU A 492 24.69 -20.61 -10.67
N PRO A 493 25.32 -21.70 -11.15
CA PRO A 493 24.65 -23.00 -11.26
C PRO A 493 24.13 -23.49 -9.91
N GLY A 494 22.85 -23.87 -9.84
CA GLY A 494 22.23 -24.37 -8.61
C GLY A 494 21.78 -23.28 -7.63
N SER A 495 21.92 -22.00 -7.98
CA SER A 495 21.58 -20.89 -7.10
C SER A 495 20.07 -20.61 -6.99
N LEU A 496 19.23 -21.11 -7.89
CA LEU A 496 17.77 -20.89 -7.88
C LEU A 496 17.14 -21.17 -6.51
N PHE A 497 17.30 -22.40 -6.00
CA PHE A 497 16.70 -22.79 -4.72
C PHE A 497 17.53 -22.37 -3.50
N ARG A 498 18.85 -22.27 -3.61
CA ARG A 498 19.73 -21.97 -2.46
C ARG A 498 19.94 -20.48 -2.21
N LYS A 499 20.19 -19.70 -3.26
CA LYS A 499 20.59 -18.28 -3.18
C LYS A 499 19.39 -17.35 -3.35
N TYR A 500 18.54 -17.63 -4.34
CA TYR A 500 17.45 -16.72 -4.71
C TYR A 500 16.16 -17.02 -3.95
N LEU A 501 15.59 -18.22 -4.09
CA LEU A 501 14.35 -18.60 -3.41
C LEU A 501 14.55 -18.96 -1.92
N LYS A 502 15.79 -19.33 -1.54
CA LYS A 502 16.15 -19.81 -0.18
C LYS A 502 15.16 -20.86 0.34
N LEU A 503 14.99 -21.93 -0.42
CA LEU A 503 13.98 -22.96 -0.20
C LEU A 503 14.05 -23.60 1.21
N GLU A 504 15.21 -23.56 1.87
CA GLU A 504 15.41 -24.05 3.25
C GLU A 504 14.75 -23.19 4.32
N SER A 505 14.48 -21.90 4.06
CA SER A 505 13.79 -21.02 5.01
C SER A 505 12.27 -21.12 4.94
N LEU A 506 11.73 -21.85 3.95
CA LEU A 506 10.29 -22.07 3.81
C LEU A 506 9.82 -23.27 4.64
N ASP A 507 8.54 -23.26 5.01
CA ASP A 507 7.95 -24.42 5.68
C ASP A 507 7.91 -25.65 4.76
N ARG A 508 7.75 -26.83 5.35
CA ARG A 508 7.78 -28.10 4.61
C ARG A 508 6.64 -28.22 3.60
N LYS A 509 5.49 -27.58 3.86
CA LYS A 509 4.29 -27.68 3.03
C LYS A 509 4.46 -26.82 1.77
N ASP A 510 4.85 -25.56 1.96
CA ASP A 510 5.14 -24.57 0.93
C ASP A 510 6.29 -25.04 0.03
N ARG A 511 7.36 -25.58 0.63
CA ARG A 511 8.48 -26.17 -0.12
C ARG A 511 7.99 -27.27 -1.07
N LYS A 512 7.13 -28.17 -0.58
CA LYS A 512 6.59 -29.27 -1.38
C LYS A 512 5.70 -28.74 -2.51
N GLU A 513 4.79 -27.83 -2.19
CA GLU A 513 3.85 -27.23 -3.15
C GLU A 513 4.58 -26.51 -4.29
N ILE A 514 5.59 -25.69 -3.95
CA ILE A 514 6.39 -24.95 -4.94
C ILE A 514 7.13 -25.92 -5.86
N LEU A 515 7.78 -26.95 -5.30
CA LEU A 515 8.53 -27.93 -6.09
C LEU A 515 7.61 -28.75 -7.01
N GLU A 516 6.41 -29.13 -6.55
CA GLU A 516 5.41 -29.83 -7.37
C GLU A 516 4.93 -28.94 -8.53
N LYS A 517 4.53 -27.70 -8.25
CA LYS A 517 4.11 -26.72 -9.29
C LYS A 517 5.21 -26.44 -10.31
N LEU A 518 6.47 -26.35 -9.88
CA LEU A 518 7.61 -26.18 -10.78
C LEU A 518 7.82 -27.41 -11.66
N LYS A 519 7.74 -28.62 -11.08
CA LYS A 519 7.89 -29.88 -11.83
C LYS A 519 6.84 -30.04 -12.92
N GLU A 520 5.59 -29.65 -12.65
CA GLU A 520 4.47 -29.72 -13.60
C GLU A 520 4.69 -28.89 -14.89
N LYS A 521 5.62 -27.92 -14.87
CA LYS A 521 5.97 -27.12 -16.05
C LYS A 521 6.89 -27.85 -17.03
N PHE A 522 7.45 -29.00 -16.63
CA PHE A 522 8.37 -29.80 -17.45
C PHE A 522 7.72 -31.08 -17.96
N VAL A 523 8.24 -31.59 -19.08
CA VAL A 523 7.94 -32.92 -19.64
C VAL A 523 8.90 -33.92 -19.02
N SER A 524 8.36 -34.89 -18.28
CA SER A 524 9.13 -35.99 -17.69
C SER A 524 9.21 -37.16 -18.68
N PRO A 525 10.37 -37.82 -18.90
CA PRO A 525 11.67 -37.64 -18.22
C PRO A 525 12.66 -36.69 -18.93
N GLU A 526 12.24 -36.06 -20.03
CA GLU A 526 13.09 -35.26 -20.93
C GLU A 526 13.75 -34.05 -20.23
N GLY A 527 13.13 -33.54 -19.16
CA GLY A 527 13.59 -32.38 -18.41
C GLY A 527 13.53 -31.08 -19.21
N MET A 528 12.67 -31.06 -20.22
CA MET A 528 12.38 -29.91 -21.08
C MET A 528 11.09 -29.24 -20.62
N LEU A 529 10.97 -27.93 -20.79
CA LEU A 529 9.71 -27.22 -20.51
C LEU A 529 8.62 -27.67 -21.49
N LYS A 530 7.36 -27.70 -21.02
CA LYS A 530 6.19 -27.84 -21.90
C LYS A 530 6.21 -26.72 -22.95
N LYS A 531 5.76 -27.03 -24.17
CA LYS A 531 5.81 -26.11 -25.32
C LYS A 531 5.20 -24.73 -25.01
N GLU A 532 4.04 -24.71 -24.37
CA GLU A 532 3.33 -23.49 -23.96
C GLU A 532 4.17 -22.62 -22.99
N ILE A 533 4.85 -23.25 -22.04
CA ILE A 533 5.72 -22.56 -21.08
C ILE A 533 6.98 -22.03 -21.78
N LEU A 534 7.57 -22.83 -22.67
CA LEU A 534 8.73 -22.42 -23.46
C LEU A 534 8.41 -21.21 -24.35
N GLU A 535 7.23 -21.19 -24.99
CA GLU A 535 6.75 -20.05 -25.77
C GLU A 535 6.57 -18.79 -24.90
N ARG A 536 5.95 -18.92 -23.72
CA ARG A 536 5.83 -17.81 -22.76
C ARG A 536 7.19 -17.28 -22.31
N CYS A 537 8.13 -18.17 -22.02
CA CYS A 537 9.47 -17.76 -21.62
C CYS A 537 10.27 -17.10 -22.77
N SER A 538 10.06 -17.53 -24.02
CA SER A 538 10.66 -16.88 -25.18
C SER A 538 10.09 -15.46 -25.38
N GLN A 539 8.77 -15.30 -25.27
CA GLN A 539 8.12 -13.99 -25.31
C GLN A 539 8.59 -13.08 -24.16
N ALA A 540 8.84 -13.64 -22.97
CA ALA A 540 9.35 -12.91 -21.82
C ALA A 540 10.81 -12.50 -22.01
N GLY A 541 11.63 -13.39 -22.55
CA GLY A 541 13.01 -13.09 -22.92
C GLY A 541 13.10 -11.94 -23.94
N GLU A 542 12.23 -11.95 -24.95
CA GLU A 542 12.12 -10.85 -25.93
C GLU A 542 11.74 -9.51 -25.26
N LEU A 543 10.75 -9.52 -24.37
CA LEU A 543 10.28 -8.34 -23.67
C LEU A 543 11.37 -7.76 -22.75
N LEU A 544 11.96 -8.61 -21.91
CA LEU A 544 12.78 -8.20 -20.76
C LEU A 544 14.26 -7.99 -21.11
N THR A 545 14.78 -8.70 -22.12
CA THR A 545 16.25 -8.81 -22.34
C THR A 545 16.65 -8.78 -23.82
N GLY A 546 15.68 -8.89 -24.73
CA GLY A 546 15.96 -9.06 -26.16
C GLY A 546 16.55 -10.44 -26.55
N ARG A 547 16.75 -11.38 -25.61
CA ARG A 547 17.20 -12.75 -25.89
C ARG A 547 16.00 -13.68 -26.14
N ARG A 548 16.08 -14.54 -27.18
CA ARG A 548 14.97 -15.42 -27.58
C ARG A 548 15.11 -16.87 -27.10
N GLU A 549 16.32 -17.33 -26.80
CA GLU A 549 16.60 -18.76 -26.67
C GLU A 549 17.00 -19.14 -25.25
N ILE A 550 16.17 -19.99 -24.63
CA ILE A 550 16.52 -20.66 -23.38
C ILE A 550 17.27 -21.94 -23.73
N SER A 551 18.50 -22.07 -23.25
CA SER A 551 19.31 -23.22 -23.58
C SER A 551 18.68 -24.52 -23.06
N PRO A 552 18.67 -25.61 -23.86
CA PRO A 552 18.24 -26.92 -23.40
C PRO A 552 19.03 -27.41 -22.17
N ASN A 553 20.28 -26.95 -22.03
CA ASN A 553 21.12 -27.26 -20.87
C ASN A 553 20.61 -26.58 -19.59
N ALA A 554 20.16 -25.33 -19.68
CA ALA A 554 19.56 -24.60 -18.55
C ALA A 554 18.28 -25.30 -18.06
N GLN A 555 17.39 -25.67 -18.98
CA GLN A 555 16.14 -26.38 -18.66
C GLN A 555 16.43 -27.69 -17.92
N LYS A 556 17.33 -28.51 -18.48
CA LYS A 556 17.73 -29.78 -17.87
C LYS A 556 18.41 -29.58 -16.51
N ALA A 557 19.23 -28.54 -16.34
CA ALA A 557 19.90 -28.25 -15.08
C ALA A 557 18.89 -27.92 -13.97
N VAL A 558 17.91 -27.05 -14.27
CA VAL A 558 16.83 -26.70 -13.34
C VAL A 558 15.97 -27.90 -13.00
N PHE A 559 15.55 -28.69 -14.01
CA PHE A 559 14.75 -29.89 -13.78
C PHE A 559 15.44 -30.90 -12.85
N ARG A 560 16.74 -31.16 -13.07
CA ARG A 560 17.54 -32.01 -12.19
C ARG A 560 17.62 -31.45 -10.77
N GLN A 561 17.68 -30.14 -10.63
CA GLN A 561 17.72 -29.49 -9.33
C GLN A 561 16.38 -29.67 -8.59
N ILE A 562 15.24 -29.53 -9.27
CA ILE A 562 13.91 -29.82 -8.72
C ILE A 562 13.84 -31.26 -8.19
N LEU A 563 14.27 -32.24 -9.00
CA LEU A 563 14.28 -33.65 -8.60
C LEU A 563 15.16 -33.89 -7.37
N ARG A 564 16.35 -33.28 -7.31
CA ARG A 564 17.25 -33.37 -6.14
C ARG A 564 16.60 -32.81 -4.88
N GLU A 565 15.97 -31.64 -4.96
CA GLU A 565 15.31 -31.00 -3.82
C GLU A 565 14.05 -31.75 -3.35
N GLN A 566 13.44 -32.56 -4.22
CA GLN A 566 12.35 -33.50 -3.90
C GLN A 566 12.86 -34.87 -3.38
N GLY A 567 14.16 -35.13 -3.43
CA GLY A 567 14.73 -36.44 -3.07
C GLY A 567 14.49 -37.55 -4.11
N GLU A 568 14.12 -37.18 -5.34
CA GLU A 568 13.91 -38.10 -6.45
C GLU A 568 15.22 -38.45 -7.17
N LYS A 569 15.34 -39.67 -7.69
CA LYS A 569 16.53 -40.10 -8.45
C LYS A 569 16.59 -39.32 -9.76
N VAL A 570 17.66 -38.55 -9.93
CA VAL A 570 17.95 -37.86 -11.20
C VAL A 570 18.26 -38.92 -12.27
N PRO A 571 17.60 -38.90 -13.45
CA PRO A 571 18.04 -39.74 -14.56
C PRO A 571 19.44 -39.28 -14.99
N GLU A 572 20.46 -40.08 -14.66
CA GLU A 572 21.83 -39.82 -15.09
C GLU A 572 21.89 -39.94 -16.62
N LYS A 573 22.52 -38.96 -17.28
CA LYS A 573 22.91 -39.09 -18.70
C LYS A 573 23.75 -40.37 -18.82
N PRO A 574 23.48 -41.28 -19.77
CA PRO A 574 24.46 -42.30 -20.11
C PRO A 574 25.74 -41.57 -20.55
N GLY A 575 26.86 -41.84 -19.88
CA GLY A 575 28.17 -41.38 -20.33
C GLY A 575 28.51 -41.98 -21.69
N SER A 576 29.60 -41.52 -22.31
CA SER A 576 30.13 -42.20 -23.50
C SER A 576 30.40 -43.69 -23.17
N PHE A 577 30.38 -44.57 -24.18
CA PHE A 577 30.67 -46.00 -23.98
C PHE A 577 31.95 -46.24 -23.15
N ALA A 578 32.99 -45.41 -23.36
CA ALA A 578 34.22 -45.46 -22.58
C ALA A 578 33.99 -45.17 -21.08
N GLN A 579 33.21 -44.14 -20.75
CA GLN A 579 32.89 -43.75 -19.36
C GLN A 579 31.97 -44.77 -18.66
N LEU A 580 31.03 -45.37 -19.40
CA LEU A 580 30.18 -46.44 -18.87
C LEU A 580 30.98 -47.73 -18.62
N ASN A 581 31.90 -48.09 -19.52
CA ASN A 581 32.79 -49.24 -19.36
C ASN A 581 33.77 -49.04 -18.18
N GLU A 582 34.25 -47.81 -18.00
CA GLU A 582 35.12 -47.43 -16.88
C GLU A 582 34.38 -47.42 -15.54
N LYS A 583 33.15 -46.89 -15.47
CA LYS A 583 32.29 -47.02 -14.28
C LYS A 583 31.91 -48.47 -13.97
N LEU A 584 31.61 -49.28 -14.99
CA LEU A 584 31.34 -50.71 -14.82
C LEU A 584 32.56 -51.43 -14.22
N TRP A 585 33.74 -51.09 -14.73
CA TRP A 585 35.03 -51.58 -14.26
C TRP A 585 35.27 -51.18 -12.80
N GLU A 586 35.11 -49.90 -12.45
CA GLU A 586 35.23 -49.43 -11.07
C GLU A 586 34.23 -50.10 -10.12
N GLU A 587 32.99 -50.32 -10.55
CA GLU A 587 31.98 -51.00 -9.73
C GLU A 587 32.26 -52.49 -9.54
N LEU A 588 32.77 -53.18 -10.56
CA LEU A 588 33.16 -54.59 -10.48
C LEU A 588 34.41 -54.74 -9.62
N GLU A 589 35.45 -53.92 -9.82
CA GLU A 589 36.64 -53.89 -8.97
C GLU A 589 36.31 -53.55 -7.51
N ARG A 590 35.39 -52.58 -7.28
CA ARG A 590 34.97 -52.21 -5.92
C ARG A 590 34.23 -53.34 -5.22
N LYS A 591 33.42 -54.11 -5.95
CA LYS A 591 32.71 -55.29 -5.41
C LYS A 591 33.60 -56.54 -5.32
N GLU A 592 34.72 -56.59 -6.03
CA GLU A 592 35.68 -57.71 -6.03
C GLU A 592 36.92 -57.50 -5.16
N LYS A 593 37.20 -56.28 -4.66
CA LYS A 593 38.20 -56.06 -3.59
C LYS A 593 37.91 -56.81 -2.29
N GLU A 594 36.72 -57.39 -2.14
CA GLU A 594 36.36 -58.29 -1.03
C GLU A 594 36.56 -59.78 -1.34
N ALA A 595 36.89 -60.17 -2.60
CA ALA A 595 36.87 -61.59 -3.03
C ALA A 595 38.18 -62.11 -3.67
N TRP A 596 39.14 -61.25 -3.98
CA TRP A 596 40.45 -61.64 -4.52
C TRP A 596 41.54 -61.27 -3.51
N ASP A 597 42.20 -62.29 -2.92
CA ASP A 597 43.53 -62.08 -2.35
C ASP A 597 44.46 -61.68 -3.52
N LEU A 598 45.23 -60.62 -3.29
CA LEU A 598 46.05 -59.89 -4.26
C LEU A 598 47.20 -60.70 -4.93
N ASP A 599 47.22 -62.02 -4.75
CA ASP A 599 48.30 -62.91 -5.22
C ASP A 599 47.89 -63.88 -6.35
N CYS A 600 46.64 -63.85 -6.82
CA CYS A 600 46.18 -64.72 -7.92
C CYS A 600 46.60 -64.17 -9.30
N ILE A 601 47.55 -64.84 -9.96
CA ILE A 601 47.94 -64.57 -11.36
C ILE A 601 46.90 -65.22 -12.28
N PRO A 602 46.23 -64.49 -13.19
CA PRO A 602 45.31 -65.10 -14.16
C PRO A 602 46.06 -66.11 -15.05
N THR A 603 45.65 -67.38 -15.02
CA THR A 603 46.32 -68.46 -15.77
C THR A 603 45.75 -68.65 -17.18
N GLY A 604 44.59 -68.07 -17.51
CA GLY A 604 44.00 -68.13 -18.84
C GLY A 604 43.32 -66.81 -19.27
N VAL A 605 43.65 -66.32 -20.46
CA VAL A 605 42.96 -65.21 -21.13
C VAL A 605 42.38 -65.71 -22.46
N LYS A 606 41.09 -65.46 -22.68
CA LYS A 606 40.42 -65.77 -23.95
C LYS A 606 39.72 -64.53 -24.48
N GLU A 607 40.07 -64.13 -25.70
CA GLU A 607 39.40 -63.06 -26.41
C GLU A 607 38.51 -63.65 -27.50
N SER A 608 37.27 -63.19 -27.61
CA SER A 608 36.33 -63.67 -28.62
C SER A 608 35.40 -62.55 -29.06
N TRP A 609 35.08 -62.55 -30.35
CA TRP A 609 34.12 -61.62 -30.92
C TRP A 609 32.71 -62.19 -30.78
N PHE A 610 31.81 -61.36 -30.29
CA PHE A 610 30.38 -61.64 -30.24
C PHE A 610 29.67 -60.64 -31.10
N SER A 611 28.89 -61.11 -32.06
CA SER A 611 28.13 -60.24 -32.95
C SER A 611 26.64 -60.48 -32.82
N ARG A 612 25.87 -59.42 -33.08
CA ARG A 612 24.42 -59.47 -33.18
C ARG A 612 23.95 -58.55 -34.29
N VAL A 613 22.94 -58.99 -35.03
CA VAL A 613 22.22 -58.17 -36.01
C VAL A 613 21.22 -57.31 -35.26
N ILE A 614 21.30 -55.99 -35.46
CA ILE A 614 20.39 -55.01 -34.88
C ILE A 614 19.92 -54.03 -35.94
N SER A 615 18.85 -53.29 -35.67
CA SER A 615 18.44 -52.18 -36.53
C SER A 615 19.39 -50.98 -36.36
N ARG A 616 19.61 -50.21 -37.42
CA ARG A 616 20.38 -48.96 -37.37
C ARG A 616 19.69 -47.89 -36.52
N LYS A 617 18.38 -48.02 -36.28
CA LYS A 617 17.64 -47.19 -35.33
C LYS A 617 18.00 -47.53 -33.88
N GLU A 618 18.08 -48.83 -33.54
CA GLU A 618 18.62 -49.27 -32.24
C GLU A 618 20.09 -48.84 -32.06
N GLN A 619 20.87 -48.77 -33.14
CA GLN A 619 22.25 -48.27 -33.12
C GLN A 619 22.34 -46.77 -32.73
N GLU A 620 21.37 -45.93 -33.09
CA GLU A 620 21.35 -44.49 -32.81
C GLU A 620 21.07 -44.19 -31.32
N ASP A 621 20.37 -45.08 -30.60
CA ASP A 621 20.06 -44.99 -29.16
C ASP A 621 21.23 -45.48 -28.27
N LEU A 622 22.43 -44.97 -28.57
CA LEU A 622 23.75 -45.39 -28.08
C LEU A 622 23.92 -45.52 -26.55
N GLY A 623 23.07 -44.88 -25.76
CA GLY A 623 23.15 -44.89 -24.29
C GLY A 623 22.43 -46.07 -23.62
N GLU A 624 21.36 -46.57 -24.23
CA GLU A 624 20.52 -47.62 -23.64
C GLU A 624 21.08 -49.02 -23.91
N GLU A 625 21.65 -49.24 -25.11
CA GLU A 625 22.18 -50.54 -25.51
C GLU A 625 23.47 -50.91 -24.75
N ALA A 626 24.34 -49.94 -24.46
CA ALA A 626 25.52 -50.17 -23.62
C ALA A 626 25.14 -50.57 -22.18
N GLY A 627 24.08 -49.96 -21.64
CA GLY A 627 23.50 -50.35 -20.35
C GLY A 627 22.93 -51.77 -20.39
N ARG A 628 22.16 -52.13 -21.43
CA ARG A 628 21.61 -53.47 -21.61
C ARG A 628 22.69 -54.55 -21.82
N LEU A 629 23.77 -54.25 -22.54
CA LEU A 629 24.89 -55.17 -22.73
C LEU A 629 25.66 -55.39 -21.42
N ALA A 630 25.91 -54.32 -20.66
CA ALA A 630 26.54 -54.42 -19.35
C ALA A 630 25.68 -55.25 -18.36
N GLU A 631 24.36 -55.07 -18.41
CA GLU A 631 23.40 -55.83 -17.60
C GLU A 631 23.32 -57.30 -18.04
N ALA A 632 23.35 -57.57 -19.35
CA ALA A 632 23.40 -58.94 -19.88
C ALA A 632 24.70 -59.68 -19.53
N VAL A 633 25.86 -59.00 -19.57
CA VAL A 633 27.14 -59.57 -19.13
C VAL A 633 27.11 -59.84 -17.63
N ARG A 634 26.55 -58.94 -16.81
CA ARG A 634 26.33 -59.16 -15.36
C ARG A 634 25.40 -60.34 -15.11
N GLU A 635 24.30 -60.46 -15.82
CA GLU A 635 23.34 -61.57 -15.71
C GLU A 635 23.99 -62.92 -16.02
N VAL A 636 24.74 -63.01 -17.14
CA VAL A 636 25.48 -64.22 -17.50
C VAL A 636 26.54 -64.55 -16.43
N PHE A 637 27.26 -63.53 -15.95
CA PHE A 637 28.22 -63.68 -14.86
C PHE A 637 27.57 -64.28 -13.60
N TYR A 638 26.47 -63.68 -13.11
CA TYR A 638 25.78 -64.18 -11.92
C TYR A 638 25.17 -65.56 -12.12
N ARG A 639 24.69 -65.87 -13.33
CA ARG A 639 24.09 -67.15 -13.67
C ARG A 639 25.13 -68.28 -13.69
N GLU A 640 26.31 -68.04 -14.26
CA GLU A 640 27.37 -69.04 -14.32
C GLU A 640 28.11 -69.18 -12.97
N LYS A 641 28.31 -68.08 -12.21
CA LYS A 641 28.81 -68.14 -10.82
C LYS A 641 27.92 -68.98 -9.91
N ARG A 642 26.59 -68.99 -10.13
CA ARG A 642 25.67 -69.89 -9.41
C ARG A 642 25.86 -71.37 -9.77
N LYS A 643 26.31 -71.70 -10.98
CA LYS A 643 26.50 -73.08 -11.44
C LYS A 643 27.88 -73.64 -11.10
N ALA A 644 28.88 -72.77 -10.99
CA ALA A 644 30.25 -73.13 -10.63
C ALA A 644 30.81 -72.07 -9.67
N PRO A 645 30.46 -72.15 -8.37
CA PRO A 645 30.86 -71.13 -7.38
C PRO A 645 32.37 -71.03 -7.18
N ASP A 646 33.11 -72.09 -7.50
CA ASP A 646 34.57 -72.18 -7.38
C ASP A 646 35.31 -71.62 -8.61
N LEU A 647 34.59 -71.31 -9.70
CA LEU A 647 35.18 -70.79 -10.93
C LEU A 647 35.27 -69.26 -10.87
N LYS A 648 36.48 -68.73 -10.73
CA LYS A 648 36.72 -67.28 -10.82
C LYS A 648 36.98 -66.89 -12.27
N PHE A 649 36.13 -66.05 -12.85
CA PHE A 649 36.32 -65.48 -14.17
C PHE A 649 35.82 -64.04 -14.23
N PHE A 650 36.41 -63.24 -15.12
CA PHE A 650 36.19 -61.82 -15.31
C PHE A 650 35.95 -61.54 -16.80
N ALA A 651 35.01 -60.67 -17.15
CA ALA A 651 34.69 -60.33 -18.54
C ALA A 651 34.81 -58.83 -18.81
N ARG A 652 35.50 -58.44 -19.90
CA ARG A 652 35.70 -57.06 -20.33
C ARG A 652 35.36 -56.89 -21.81
N VAL A 653 34.62 -55.84 -22.17
CA VAL A 653 34.51 -55.43 -23.58
C VAL A 653 35.74 -54.57 -23.93
N LEU A 654 36.52 -55.04 -24.91
CA LEU A 654 37.73 -54.36 -25.38
C LEU A 654 37.46 -53.43 -26.56
N GLU A 655 36.59 -53.84 -27.47
CA GLU A 655 36.41 -53.16 -28.75
C GLU A 655 34.98 -53.33 -29.26
N ARG A 656 34.47 -52.34 -30.00
CA ARG A 656 33.21 -52.41 -30.74
C ARG A 656 33.48 -52.07 -32.20
N LYS A 657 32.90 -52.85 -33.11
CA LYS A 657 32.84 -52.56 -34.55
C LYS A 657 31.41 -52.64 -35.06
N THR A 658 31.11 -51.83 -36.05
CA THR A 658 29.87 -51.92 -36.83
C THR A 658 30.24 -52.42 -38.21
N GLU A 659 29.57 -53.46 -38.67
CA GLU A 659 29.83 -54.14 -39.94
C GLU A 659 28.52 -54.26 -40.72
N GLU A 660 28.63 -54.37 -42.04
CA GLU A 660 27.48 -54.68 -42.89
C GLU A 660 27.08 -56.15 -42.72
N LEU A 661 25.80 -56.44 -42.97
CA LEU A 661 25.29 -57.80 -42.91
C LEU A 661 25.80 -58.63 -44.08
N THR A 662 26.12 -59.89 -43.81
CA THR A 662 26.38 -60.89 -44.86
C THR A 662 25.09 -61.27 -45.58
N GLU A 663 25.20 -61.80 -46.80
CA GLU A 663 24.02 -62.25 -47.58
C GLU A 663 23.18 -63.30 -46.83
N GLU A 664 23.82 -64.20 -46.08
CA GLU A 664 23.13 -65.17 -45.23
C GLU A 664 22.38 -64.51 -44.06
N GLU A 665 22.97 -63.48 -43.43
CA GLU A 665 22.32 -62.73 -42.35
C GLU A 665 21.15 -61.89 -42.88
N ILE A 666 21.28 -61.31 -44.08
CA ILE A 666 20.19 -60.58 -44.75
C ILE A 666 19.02 -61.52 -45.03
N HIS A 667 19.30 -62.69 -45.61
CA HIS A 667 18.27 -63.68 -45.91
C HIS A 667 17.60 -64.18 -44.62
N THR A 668 18.40 -64.51 -43.60
CA THR A 668 17.90 -64.99 -42.29
C THR A 668 17.03 -63.94 -41.60
N GLN A 669 17.44 -62.67 -41.64
CA GLN A 669 16.67 -61.59 -41.02
C GLN A 669 15.40 -61.28 -41.82
N THR A 670 15.45 -61.39 -43.14
CA THR A 670 14.27 -61.24 -44.00
C THR A 670 13.24 -62.34 -43.72
N GLU A 671 13.66 -63.60 -43.63
CA GLU A 671 12.74 -64.73 -43.35
C GLU A 671 12.05 -64.65 -41.98
N LYS A 672 12.67 -64.01 -40.97
CA LYS A 672 12.00 -63.75 -39.67
C LYS A 672 10.78 -62.83 -39.81
N GLU A 673 10.81 -61.92 -40.79
CA GLU A 673 9.76 -60.93 -41.02
C GLU A 673 8.73 -61.40 -42.07
N ARG A 674 8.74 -62.70 -42.41
CA ARG A 674 7.85 -63.29 -43.41
C ARG A 674 6.42 -63.37 -42.91
N SER A 675 5.49 -62.79 -43.67
CA SER A 675 4.05 -62.85 -43.40
C SER A 675 3.38 -64.04 -44.11
N ARG A 676 2.11 -64.32 -43.76
CA ARG A 676 1.34 -65.51 -44.18
C ARG A 676 1.01 -65.63 -45.68
N SER A 677 1.53 -64.77 -46.55
CA SER A 677 1.17 -64.72 -47.98
C SER A 677 2.36 -64.51 -48.92
N GLY A 678 3.58 -64.80 -48.49
CA GLY A 678 4.79 -64.65 -49.31
C GLY A 678 5.30 -63.21 -49.43
N PHE A 679 4.67 -62.28 -48.70
CA PHE A 679 5.13 -60.91 -48.49
C PHE A 679 5.88 -60.80 -47.16
N TYR A 680 6.74 -59.80 -47.05
CA TYR A 680 7.57 -59.54 -45.88
C TYR A 680 7.17 -58.22 -45.25
N TYR A 681 7.18 -58.15 -43.92
CA TYR A 681 6.75 -56.97 -43.18
C TYR A 681 7.92 -56.33 -42.45
N ILE A 682 8.52 -55.29 -43.02
CA ILE A 682 9.69 -54.64 -42.44
C ILE A 682 9.30 -53.23 -42.00
N ASP A 683 9.39 -52.98 -40.67
CA ASP A 683 9.11 -51.69 -40.04
C ASP A 683 7.79 -51.02 -40.47
N GLY A 684 6.71 -51.79 -40.58
CA GLY A 684 5.40 -51.25 -40.94
C GLY A 684 5.05 -51.35 -42.42
N ILE A 685 5.97 -51.79 -43.28
CA ILE A 685 5.80 -51.82 -44.74
C ILE A 685 5.71 -53.28 -45.23
N LEU A 686 4.61 -53.62 -45.92
CA LEU A 686 4.44 -54.91 -46.59
C LEU A 686 5.08 -54.86 -47.98
N THR A 687 6.02 -55.77 -48.26
CA THR A 687 6.84 -55.71 -49.49
C THR A 687 7.19 -57.10 -50.06
N SER A 688 7.73 -57.14 -51.29
CA SER A 688 8.22 -58.38 -51.91
C SER A 688 9.57 -58.80 -51.33
N GLN A 689 9.99 -60.06 -51.53
CA GLN A 689 11.25 -60.58 -50.97
C GLN A 689 12.48 -59.74 -51.36
N GLU A 690 12.61 -59.42 -52.64
CA GLU A 690 13.77 -58.66 -53.16
C GLU A 690 13.83 -57.24 -52.59
N GLN A 691 12.68 -56.61 -52.39
CA GLN A 691 12.58 -55.30 -51.74
C GLN A 691 12.79 -55.40 -50.22
N ALA A 692 12.38 -56.51 -49.60
CA ALA A 692 12.60 -56.78 -48.18
C ALA A 692 14.10 -56.94 -47.88
N GLU A 693 14.81 -57.76 -48.66
CA GLU A 693 16.25 -57.97 -48.51
C GLU A 693 17.03 -56.65 -48.70
N LYS A 694 16.59 -55.81 -49.65
CA LYS A 694 17.14 -54.45 -49.82
C LYS A 694 16.90 -53.56 -48.60
N LEU A 695 15.67 -53.56 -48.05
CA LEU A 695 15.34 -52.80 -46.85
C LEU A 695 16.09 -53.30 -45.61
N VAL A 696 16.27 -54.62 -45.45
CA VAL A 696 17.12 -55.19 -44.39
C VAL A 696 18.54 -54.67 -44.50
N ARG A 697 19.12 -54.69 -45.71
CA ARG A 697 20.49 -54.20 -45.94
C ARG A 697 20.67 -52.71 -45.60
N GLU A 698 19.66 -51.90 -45.93
CA GLU A 698 19.69 -50.45 -45.64
C GLU A 698 19.46 -50.15 -44.15
N ARG A 699 18.64 -50.95 -43.46
CA ARG A 699 18.13 -50.62 -42.12
C ARG A 699 18.73 -51.41 -40.98
N TYR A 700 19.42 -52.51 -41.25
CA TYR A 700 20.06 -53.34 -40.23
C TYR A 700 21.57 -53.35 -40.42
N CYS A 701 22.29 -53.59 -39.33
CA CYS A 701 23.73 -53.75 -39.32
C CYS A 701 24.13 -54.84 -38.33
N ARG A 702 25.36 -55.32 -38.46
CA ARG A 702 25.96 -56.21 -37.48
C ARG A 702 26.81 -55.39 -36.54
N ILE A 703 26.52 -55.44 -35.24
CA ILE A 703 27.44 -54.95 -34.23
C ILE A 703 28.25 -56.12 -33.71
N ALA A 704 29.57 -55.98 -33.71
CA ALA A 704 30.50 -56.93 -33.14
C ALA A 704 31.21 -56.31 -31.92
N TYR A 705 31.27 -57.06 -30.83
CA TYR A 705 31.95 -56.72 -29.59
C TYR A 705 33.10 -57.70 -29.36
N LYS A 706 34.29 -57.19 -29.08
CA LYS A 706 35.42 -58.02 -28.64
C LYS A 706 35.34 -58.15 -27.13
N LEU A 707 35.02 -59.35 -26.64
CA LEU A 707 35.04 -59.67 -25.22
C LEU A 707 36.36 -60.34 -24.87
N ARG A 708 36.96 -59.92 -23.76
CA ARG A 708 38.06 -60.59 -23.09
C ARG A 708 37.53 -61.24 -21.83
N LEU A 709 37.73 -62.54 -21.71
CA LEU A 709 37.45 -63.34 -20.53
C LEU A 709 38.78 -63.74 -19.90
N GLU A 710 38.96 -63.41 -18.63
CA GLU A 710 40.11 -63.82 -17.83
C GLU A 710 39.60 -64.79 -16.77
N PHE A 711 40.24 -65.93 -16.56
CA PHE A 711 39.74 -66.95 -15.63
C PHE A 711 40.85 -67.76 -15.00
N GLU A 712 40.53 -68.37 -13.86
CA GLU A 712 41.41 -69.28 -13.15
C GLU A 712 41.24 -70.72 -13.67
N THR A 713 42.34 -71.35 -14.09
CA THR A 713 42.34 -72.76 -14.48
C THR A 713 42.65 -73.62 -13.26
N SER A 714 41.75 -74.54 -12.91
CA SER A 714 42.06 -75.59 -11.93
C SER A 714 43.28 -76.42 -12.38
N PRO A 715 44.16 -76.87 -11.45
CA PRO A 715 45.32 -77.71 -11.76
C PRO A 715 45.01 -78.97 -12.57
N ASP A 716 43.76 -79.46 -12.53
CA ASP A 716 43.35 -80.73 -13.14
C ASP A 716 42.91 -80.63 -14.61
N GLY A 717 43.11 -79.51 -15.30
CA GLY A 717 43.01 -79.44 -16.76
C GLY A 717 41.63 -79.79 -17.37
N HIS A 718 40.56 -79.82 -16.56
CA HIS A 718 39.22 -80.05 -17.08
C HIS A 718 38.71 -78.80 -17.80
N LYS A 719 38.76 -78.86 -19.14
CA LYS A 719 38.08 -77.93 -20.06
C LYS A 719 36.56 -77.99 -19.83
N LYS A 720 35.96 -76.85 -19.48
CA LYS A 720 34.61 -76.47 -19.90
C LYS A 720 34.64 -75.04 -20.42
#